data_AF-A0A519K8J5-F1
#
_entry.id   AF-A0A519K8J5-F1
#
_cell.length_a   1.000
_cell.length_b   1.000
_cell.length_c   1.000
_cell.angle_alpha   90.00
_cell.angle_beta   90.00
_cell.angle_gamma   90.00
#
_symmetry.space_group_name_H-M   'P 1'
#
loop_
_entity.id
_entity.type
_entity.pdbx_description
1 polymer ?
#
loop_
_entity_poly.entity_id
_entity_poly.type
_entity_poly.pdbx_seq_one_letter_code
_entity_poly.pdbx_strand_id
1 'polypeptide(L)'
;MKNSKSTLVILFFLYATVSMAQVGIGNTTPGATLDITATNSAGTTVDGLLIPRVTRLRAQTMSGTPTSTLIYVNDVSVGTATGTTINVTTVGFYYFDGTVWQKLAAGISTDWAVSGNSGLSGTTNFLGTTDAVDLAFRRNNAAAGKIGATSTSFGVNALSAGAATNNAAFGTNALALSTGTDNVAFGNGALPLVVGGIQNTAVGNAALATNTGSANTAVGNQALNLNASTSNNTAVGFQALLKNTASSNTAVGFQSLSNNIGATQNTALGFQALTTTNGSRNTSVGYAALQMNASGNENTAVGNFALGRNLGTGNTAMGHEAEFGSGTAFNNTTAVGYHALFGNSASNNTAVGYNALQANASATGNTAVGSGALNNSTGAGNTALGDSAGFERAAGTNNTLVGFEAGRYNSGSATNSYNSFFGSQAGHFSTGSFNTAIGANTLKANAATANNVAIGYNALNVTSGTGNVAIGYSAGSAEVGSNKLYIENSSADQTAALIYGDFSTDVLRINGTVGIGGPATAGNRLDVTGNTKTTNFQMTNGATNGYILQSSATGVGSWVSPSALSVTETDPQVSSTATSAVPRWNGATLVDGVIVDDATNVGVGITPSAGNKLEINGKTKTTNFQMTNSAANGYILQSDAAGNGTWVANTAANLSMVRANISGAQALTFPPGASWQKINFNTESFDSNNEFDTTTGRFTATKAGFYRITASYHTNNQSNTNLYSIAVMVNGGYYQMTSHDHSGSGNVERSVSCLVQLAVGGYVEIYAENFVSGVTIDSYSAKTTFEIEQIR
;
A
#
# COMPACT_ATOMS: atom_id res chain seq x y z
N MET A 1 72.74 6.59 161.73
CA MET A 1 72.35 7.41 162.90
C MET A 1 71.19 8.30 162.49
N LYS A 2 70.16 8.43 163.36
CA LYS A 2 69.35 9.63 163.73
C LYS A 2 69.01 10.66 162.61
N ASN A 3 67.80 11.20 162.39
CA ASN A 3 66.44 11.21 163.01
C ASN A 3 65.47 11.82 161.93
N SER A 4 64.12 11.90 161.98
CA SER A 4 62.99 11.32 162.75
C SER A 4 61.68 11.66 161.97
N LYS A 5 60.67 10.77 161.86
CA LYS A 5 59.37 10.75 162.61
C LYS A 5 58.72 12.13 162.88
N SER A 6 57.43 12.42 162.64
CA SER A 6 56.21 11.59 162.36
C SER A 6 55.24 12.38 161.43
N THR A 7 54.63 11.81 160.38
CA THR A 7 53.36 11.03 160.35
C THR A 7 52.08 11.79 160.76
N LEU A 8 51.23 12.12 159.78
CA LEU A 8 49.77 12.30 159.99
C LEU A 8 48.95 11.78 158.80
N VAL A 9 48.27 10.65 159.05
CA VAL A 9 46.99 10.14 158.47
C VAL A 9 46.77 10.07 156.94
N ILE A 10 46.37 8.86 156.54
CA ILE A 10 46.00 8.40 155.19
C ILE A 10 44.55 8.80 154.84
N LEU A 11 44.30 9.39 153.66
CA LEU A 11 43.14 9.03 152.81
C LEU A 11 43.24 9.60 151.38
N PHE A 12 43.97 8.93 150.47
CA PHE A 12 43.74 9.08 149.02
C PHE A 12 44.21 7.82 148.29
N PHE A 13 43.26 7.06 147.72
CA PHE A 13 43.50 5.85 146.94
C PHE A 13 42.84 6.04 145.57
N LEU A 14 43.57 5.71 144.50
CA LEU A 14 43.18 5.80 143.08
C LEU A 14 42.69 7.16 142.55
N TYR A 15 43.57 7.85 141.81
CA TYR A 15 43.24 8.28 140.44
C TYR A 15 44.54 8.41 139.63
N ALA A 16 44.97 7.30 139.02
CA ALA A 16 46.10 7.28 138.09
C ALA A 16 45.56 7.38 136.67
N THR A 17 45.37 8.60 136.16
CA THR A 17 45.13 8.83 134.74
C THR A 17 46.44 8.70 133.96
N VAL A 18 46.44 7.81 132.97
CA VAL A 18 47.55 7.67 132.02
C VAL A 18 47.63 8.96 131.19
N SER A 19 48.67 9.76 131.38
CA SER A 19 48.98 10.87 130.47
C SER A 19 49.44 10.30 129.13
N MET A 20 48.67 10.56 128.07
CA MET A 20 49.01 10.19 126.69
C MET A 20 50.36 10.81 126.28
N ALA A 21 51.15 10.10 125.48
CA ALA A 21 52.47 10.57 125.03
C ALA A 21 52.41 11.59 123.89
N GLN A 22 51.20 11.86 123.39
CA GLN A 22 50.89 12.83 122.35
C GLN A 22 50.73 14.24 122.93
N VAL A 23 51.39 15.23 122.33
CA VAL A 23 51.22 16.64 122.66
C VAL A 23 50.11 17.23 121.78
N GLY A 24 48.98 17.59 122.41
CA GLY A 24 47.92 18.36 121.79
C GLY A 24 48.09 19.85 122.05
N ILE A 25 48.10 20.68 121.00
CA ILE A 25 48.01 22.14 121.10
C ILE A 25 46.68 22.55 120.46
N GLY A 26 45.78 23.13 121.25
CA GLY A 26 44.39 23.39 120.82
C GLY A 26 43.51 22.13 120.68
N ASN A 27 44.06 20.92 120.92
CA ASN A 27 43.35 19.64 120.85
C ASN A 27 43.49 18.87 122.18
N THR A 28 42.36 18.46 122.78
CA THR A 28 42.34 17.63 124.01
C THR A 28 42.40 16.12 123.74
N THR A 29 42.26 15.70 122.48
CA THR A 29 42.40 14.31 122.01
C THR A 29 43.35 14.25 120.80
N PRO A 30 44.67 14.49 120.99
CA PRO A 30 45.64 14.55 119.91
C PRO A 30 45.82 13.21 119.18
N GLY A 31 45.63 13.21 117.87
CA GLY A 31 45.71 12.03 117.00
C GLY A 31 47.14 11.65 116.57
N ALA A 32 48.12 12.51 116.79
CA ALA A 32 49.53 12.31 116.46
C ALA A 32 50.44 12.75 117.62
N THR A 33 51.72 12.36 117.60
CA THR A 33 52.71 12.71 118.65
C THR A 33 52.82 14.21 118.92
N LEU A 34 52.63 15.03 117.88
CA LEU A 34 52.32 16.45 117.98
C LEU A 34 51.12 16.71 117.08
N ASP A 35 50.01 17.12 117.66
CA ASP A 35 48.78 17.46 116.96
C ASP A 35 48.38 18.89 117.33
N ILE A 36 48.32 19.76 116.33
CA ILE A 36 48.07 21.19 116.49
C ILE A 36 46.77 21.51 115.76
N THR A 37 45.70 21.69 116.53
CA THR A 37 44.41 22.14 116.01
C THR A 37 44.33 23.66 116.06
N ALA A 38 43.77 24.28 115.01
CA ALA A 38 43.53 25.71 114.98
C ALA A 38 42.60 26.13 116.13
N THR A 39 42.99 27.13 116.91
CA THR A 39 42.19 27.71 118.00
C THR A 39 40.95 28.42 117.44
N ASN A 40 41.04 28.94 116.22
CA ASN A 40 39.95 29.52 115.45
C ASN A 40 40.09 29.17 113.96
N SER A 41 39.54 28.02 113.57
CA SER A 41 39.61 27.46 112.21
C SER A 41 38.96 28.29 111.09
N ALA A 42 38.31 29.42 111.40
CA ALA A 42 37.66 30.31 110.43
C ALA A 42 37.89 31.81 110.70
N GLY A 43 38.86 32.17 111.55
CA GLY A 43 39.10 33.54 112.01
C GLY A 43 40.13 34.34 111.20
N THR A 44 40.27 35.62 111.56
CA THR A 44 41.32 36.53 111.04
C THR A 44 42.57 36.61 111.94
N THR A 45 42.58 35.86 113.05
CA THR A 45 43.74 35.71 113.95
C THR A 45 44.71 34.65 113.43
N VAL A 46 46.02 34.84 113.65
CA VAL A 46 47.05 33.94 113.12
C VAL A 46 47.18 32.67 113.97
N ASP A 47 46.57 31.58 113.52
CA ASP A 47 46.90 30.22 113.94
C ASP A 47 47.96 29.61 113.00
N GLY A 48 48.91 28.88 113.57
CA GLY A 48 49.92 28.14 112.80
C GLY A 48 51.19 27.81 113.59
N LEU A 49 52.03 26.94 113.02
CA LEU A 49 53.33 26.57 113.61
C LEU A 49 54.45 27.36 112.93
N LEU A 50 55.15 28.21 113.70
CA LEU A 50 56.38 28.86 113.23
C LEU A 50 57.56 27.88 113.27
N ILE A 51 57.82 27.26 112.12
CA ILE A 51 59.02 26.46 111.86
C ILE A 51 60.30 27.33 111.98
N PRO A 52 61.41 26.80 112.53
CA PRO A 52 62.67 27.55 112.66
C PRO A 52 63.13 28.21 111.37
N ARG A 53 63.33 29.53 111.42
CA ARG A 53 63.85 30.34 110.32
C ARG A 53 65.38 30.36 110.37
N VAL A 54 66.02 29.99 109.27
CA VAL A 54 67.50 29.89 109.17
C VAL A 54 68.00 30.42 107.83
N THR A 55 69.25 30.90 107.78
CA THR A 55 69.87 31.25 106.49
C THR A 55 70.39 29.99 105.77
N ARG A 56 70.65 30.08 104.45
CA ARG A 56 71.28 28.98 103.70
C ARG A 56 72.63 28.58 104.29
N LEU A 57 73.46 29.54 104.70
CA LEU A 57 74.69 29.28 105.44
C LEU A 57 74.43 28.48 106.73
N ARG A 58 73.36 28.78 107.46
CA ARG A 58 73.01 28.03 108.67
C ARG A 58 72.54 26.61 108.35
N ALA A 59 71.74 26.42 107.30
CA ALA A 59 71.33 25.09 106.83
C ALA A 59 72.54 24.24 106.33
N GLN A 60 73.52 24.89 105.68
CA GLN A 60 74.74 24.27 105.16
C GLN A 60 75.68 23.80 106.28
N THR A 61 75.68 24.49 107.42
CA THR A 61 76.51 24.19 108.59
C THR A 61 75.84 23.26 109.62
N MET A 62 74.65 22.72 109.33
CA MET A 62 74.01 21.73 110.20
C MET A 62 74.62 20.33 109.96
N SER A 63 75.46 19.87 110.87
CA SER A 63 76.00 18.51 110.91
C SER A 63 75.12 17.57 111.74
N GLY A 64 74.85 16.35 111.26
CA GLY A 64 74.07 15.36 112.00
C GLY A 64 72.56 15.63 112.04
N THR A 65 72.04 16.45 111.12
CA THR A 65 70.60 16.73 110.96
C THR A 65 69.80 15.45 110.75
N PRO A 66 68.79 15.15 111.59
CA PRO A 66 67.89 14.02 111.35
C PRO A 66 67.06 14.19 110.07
N THR A 67 66.80 13.09 109.36
CA THR A 67 65.80 13.07 108.28
C THR A 67 64.45 13.56 108.78
N SER A 68 63.68 14.21 107.89
CA SER A 68 62.39 14.87 108.18
C SER A 68 62.49 16.12 109.07
N THR A 69 63.69 16.61 109.40
CA THR A 69 63.84 17.95 110.01
C THR A 69 63.31 19.01 109.04
N LEU A 70 62.32 19.81 109.47
CA LEU A 70 61.72 20.88 108.68
C LEU A 70 62.28 22.25 109.13
N ILE A 71 62.68 23.08 108.17
CA ILE A 71 63.16 24.46 108.37
C ILE A 71 62.47 25.41 107.37
N TYR A 72 62.47 26.70 107.69
CA TYR A 72 62.21 27.75 106.70
C TYR A 72 63.52 28.49 106.41
N VAL A 73 64.03 28.38 105.19
CA VAL A 73 65.21 29.15 104.79
C VAL A 73 64.78 30.56 104.44
N ASN A 74 65.09 31.54 105.30
CA ASN A 74 64.62 32.93 105.17
C ASN A 74 65.60 33.86 104.44
N ASP A 75 66.82 33.42 104.19
CA ASP A 75 67.83 34.16 103.43
C ASP A 75 68.77 33.20 102.72
N VAL A 76 68.94 33.38 101.40
CA VAL A 76 69.84 32.60 100.53
C VAL A 76 71.03 33.41 99.99
N SER A 77 71.19 34.66 100.43
CA SER A 77 72.33 35.51 100.05
C SER A 77 73.66 35.06 100.68
N VAL A 78 73.60 34.36 101.81
CA VAL A 78 74.77 33.83 102.55
C VAL A 78 74.90 32.31 102.45
N GLY A 79 76.13 31.81 102.36
CA GLY A 79 76.45 30.39 102.14
C GLY A 79 76.24 29.96 100.69
N THR A 80 76.70 28.76 100.31
CA THR A 80 76.65 28.29 98.92
C THR A 80 75.58 27.23 98.70
N ALA A 81 75.09 27.12 97.47
CA ALA A 81 74.24 26.00 97.03
C ALA A 81 75.14 24.80 96.65
N THR A 82 75.81 24.20 97.63
CA THR A 82 76.70 23.04 97.46
C THR A 82 76.61 22.10 98.65
N GLY A 83 76.86 20.80 98.43
CA GLY A 83 76.71 19.77 99.47
C GLY A 83 75.24 19.63 99.89
N THR A 84 74.98 19.58 101.20
CA THR A 84 73.62 19.43 101.76
C THR A 84 72.65 20.55 101.32
N THR A 85 73.16 21.73 100.94
CA THR A 85 72.34 22.88 100.48
C THR A 85 72.26 23.05 98.96
N ILE A 86 72.66 22.05 98.16
CA ILE A 86 72.61 22.10 96.69
C ILE A 86 71.24 22.53 96.14
N ASN A 87 70.13 22.09 96.76
CA ASN A 87 68.77 22.42 96.33
C ASN A 87 68.22 23.72 96.97
N VAL A 88 68.98 24.39 97.86
CA VAL A 88 68.58 25.63 98.55
C VAL A 88 68.92 26.85 97.69
N THR A 89 68.20 26.98 96.58
CA THR A 89 68.40 28.07 95.59
C THR A 89 67.56 29.31 95.87
N THR A 90 66.50 29.18 96.66
CA THR A 90 65.49 30.23 96.92
C THR A 90 64.97 30.19 98.35
N VAL A 91 64.45 31.31 98.86
CA VAL A 91 63.76 31.36 100.17
C VAL A 91 62.52 30.45 100.15
N GLY A 92 62.23 29.78 101.27
CA GLY A 92 61.07 28.87 101.40
C GLY A 92 61.23 27.78 102.46
N PHE A 93 60.26 26.87 102.54
CA PHE A 93 60.34 25.68 103.40
C PHE A 93 61.23 24.59 102.78
N TYR A 94 62.02 23.93 103.62
CA TYR A 94 62.88 22.81 103.24
C TYR A 94 62.80 21.73 104.32
N TYR A 95 62.78 20.46 103.91
CA TYR A 95 62.99 19.33 104.80
C TYR A 95 64.31 18.63 104.47
N PHE A 96 64.97 18.04 105.46
CA PHE A 96 66.16 17.23 105.22
C PHE A 96 65.76 15.81 104.86
N ASP A 97 66.17 15.31 103.69
CA ASP A 97 65.86 13.95 103.24
C ASP A 97 66.84 12.88 103.78
N GLY A 98 67.89 13.31 104.49
CA GLY A 98 69.01 12.47 104.94
C GLY A 98 70.31 12.74 104.18
N THR A 99 70.22 13.35 102.99
CA THR A 99 71.37 13.70 102.12
C THR A 99 71.43 15.20 101.85
N VAL A 100 70.29 15.82 101.51
CA VAL A 100 70.18 17.24 101.17
C VAL A 100 68.91 17.88 101.75
N TRP A 101 68.92 19.21 101.83
CA TRP A 101 67.75 20.02 102.10
C TRP A 101 66.87 20.10 100.86
N GLN A 102 65.84 19.27 100.79
CA GLN A 102 64.86 19.28 99.73
C GLN A 102 63.88 20.43 99.93
N LYS A 103 63.67 21.22 98.87
CA LYS A 103 62.63 22.26 98.91
C LYS A 103 61.27 21.57 99.04
N LEU A 104 60.47 22.01 100.01
CA LEU A 104 59.06 21.68 100.04
C LEU A 104 58.37 22.52 98.95
N ALA A 105 58.51 22.07 97.71
CA ALA A 105 58.07 22.80 96.53
C ALA A 105 56.54 22.74 96.40
N ALA A 106 55.94 23.83 95.92
CA ALA A 106 54.70 23.69 95.16
C ALA A 106 55.05 22.87 93.90
N GLY A 107 54.39 21.73 93.71
CA GLY A 107 54.75 20.77 92.67
C GLY A 107 54.80 21.40 91.28
N ILE A 108 55.88 21.15 90.54
CA ILE A 108 55.94 21.52 89.13
C ILE A 108 55.02 20.53 88.40
N SER A 109 53.76 20.94 88.20
CA SER A 109 52.77 20.12 87.53
C SER A 109 53.15 19.94 86.06
N THR A 110 53.42 18.69 85.68
CA THR A 110 53.50 18.24 84.28
C THR A 110 52.12 17.92 83.71
N ASP A 111 51.05 18.20 84.46
CA ASP A 111 49.68 17.91 84.07
C ASP A 111 49.20 18.92 83.02
N TRP A 112 48.22 18.52 82.23
CA TRP A 112 47.50 19.46 81.37
C TRP A 112 46.56 20.30 82.23
N ALA A 113 46.89 21.58 82.41
CA ALA A 113 46.14 22.47 83.28
C ALA A 113 44.76 22.78 82.66
N VAL A 114 43.72 22.82 83.50
CA VAL A 114 42.35 23.17 83.07
C VAL A 114 42.23 24.60 82.51
N SER A 115 43.20 25.46 82.81
CA SER A 115 43.36 26.82 82.26
C SER A 115 44.29 26.90 81.05
N GLY A 116 44.87 25.78 80.60
CA GLY A 116 45.95 25.72 79.61
C GLY A 116 47.36 25.95 80.20
N ASN A 117 48.37 25.52 79.45
CA ASN A 117 49.79 25.60 79.81
C ASN A 117 50.52 26.60 78.88
N SER A 118 51.51 27.32 79.40
CA SER A 118 52.38 28.22 78.61
C SER A 118 53.73 27.57 78.26
N GLY A 119 54.41 28.09 77.24
CA GLY A 119 55.76 27.64 76.86
C GLY A 119 55.84 26.28 76.14
N LEU A 120 54.72 25.77 75.61
CA LEU A 120 54.66 24.48 74.92
C LEU A 120 55.33 24.51 73.53
N SER A 121 55.92 23.38 73.14
CA SER A 121 56.38 23.09 71.78
C SER A 121 55.52 21.98 71.15
N GLY A 122 55.07 22.20 69.90
CA GLY A 122 54.20 21.27 69.17
C GLY A 122 54.84 19.93 68.76
N THR A 123 56.12 19.70 69.06
CA THR A 123 56.82 18.42 68.80
C THR A 123 57.12 17.60 70.04
N THR A 124 57.15 18.23 71.23
CA THR A 124 57.55 17.59 72.50
C THR A 124 56.44 17.59 73.55
N ASN A 125 55.44 18.46 73.41
CA ASN A 125 54.31 18.54 74.32
C ASN A 125 53.02 18.18 73.58
N PHE A 126 52.33 17.14 74.04
CA PHE A 126 51.10 16.66 73.44
C PHE A 126 50.13 16.14 74.50
N LEU A 127 48.84 16.13 74.17
CA LEU A 127 47.81 15.43 74.93
C LEU A 127 47.54 14.10 74.21
N GLY A 128 48.00 12.99 74.76
CA GLY A 128 47.94 11.67 74.11
C GLY A 128 48.67 10.58 74.87
N THR A 129 48.79 9.42 74.22
CA THR A 129 49.47 8.21 74.69
C THR A 129 50.80 8.02 73.97
N THR A 130 51.72 7.24 74.57
CA THR A 130 53.02 6.86 73.97
C THR A 130 53.10 5.38 73.61
N ASP A 131 52.08 4.60 73.99
CA ASP A 131 51.88 3.19 73.70
C ASP A 131 50.71 3.00 72.71
N ALA A 132 50.44 1.75 72.32
CA ALA A 132 49.38 1.41 71.38
C ALA A 132 47.97 1.43 72.00
N VAL A 133 47.69 2.40 72.87
CA VAL A 133 46.41 2.59 73.57
C VAL A 133 45.72 3.85 73.04
N ASP A 134 44.43 3.75 72.72
CA ASP A 134 43.66 4.87 72.18
C ASP A 134 43.40 5.96 73.23
N LEU A 135 43.52 7.24 72.85
CA LEU A 135 43.14 8.37 73.71
C LEU A 135 41.62 8.54 73.73
N ALA A 136 40.99 8.49 74.91
CA ALA A 136 39.54 8.63 75.07
C ALA A 136 39.15 9.94 75.77
N PHE A 137 38.14 10.64 75.22
CA PHE A 137 37.52 11.82 75.82
C PHE A 137 36.17 11.44 76.44
N ARG A 138 35.82 12.01 77.60
CA ARG A 138 34.55 11.78 78.30
C ARG A 138 33.90 13.08 78.78
N ARG A 139 32.56 13.08 78.87
CA ARG A 139 31.76 14.15 79.50
C ARG A 139 30.71 13.51 80.40
N ASN A 140 30.73 13.83 81.70
CA ASN A 140 29.87 13.19 82.71
C ASN A 140 29.91 11.64 82.61
N ASN A 141 31.14 11.09 82.55
CA ASN A 141 31.46 9.67 82.30
C ASN A 141 30.95 9.05 80.97
N ALA A 142 30.11 9.73 80.18
CA ALA A 142 29.75 9.28 78.83
C ALA A 142 30.93 9.47 77.86
N ALA A 143 31.09 8.56 76.89
CA ALA A 143 32.06 8.72 75.80
C ALA A 143 31.78 10.01 75.03
N ALA A 144 32.81 10.81 74.78
CA ALA A 144 32.73 12.11 74.13
C ALA A 144 33.75 12.32 73.01
N GLY A 145 34.56 11.30 72.71
CA GLY A 145 35.53 11.29 71.62
C GLY A 145 36.59 10.20 71.81
N LYS A 146 37.31 9.89 70.75
CA LYS A 146 38.39 8.90 70.69
C LYS A 146 39.39 9.30 69.61
N ILE A 147 40.68 9.33 69.92
CA ILE A 147 41.74 9.26 68.90
C ILE A 147 42.31 7.86 69.00
N GLY A 148 41.97 7.00 68.04
CA GLY A 148 42.47 5.63 67.97
C GLY A 148 43.20 5.35 66.67
N ALA A 149 43.93 4.23 66.65
CA ALA A 149 44.89 3.90 65.59
C ALA A 149 44.33 3.92 64.15
N THR A 150 43.04 3.63 63.99
CA THR A 150 42.36 3.60 62.67
C THR A 150 41.09 4.45 62.61
N SER A 151 40.58 4.95 63.74
CA SER A 151 39.28 5.63 63.80
C SER A 151 39.33 6.80 64.77
N THR A 152 38.73 7.94 64.39
CA THR A 152 38.70 9.17 65.20
C THR A 152 37.26 9.63 65.44
N SER A 153 36.94 10.01 66.67
CA SER A 153 35.65 10.59 67.01
C SER A 153 35.72 11.77 67.99
N PHE A 154 34.77 12.70 67.85
CA PHE A 154 34.53 13.80 68.78
C PHE A 154 33.02 14.09 68.85
N GLY A 155 32.44 14.04 70.05
CA GLY A 155 31.00 14.18 70.27
C GLY A 155 30.47 13.14 71.25
N VAL A 156 29.43 13.49 72.00
CA VAL A 156 28.82 12.58 72.98
C VAL A 156 28.23 11.37 72.26
N ASN A 157 28.61 10.16 72.69
CA ASN A 157 28.29 8.87 72.06
C ASN A 157 28.82 8.70 70.61
N ALA A 158 29.79 9.49 70.17
CA ALA A 158 30.41 9.29 68.86
C ALA A 158 31.30 8.03 68.88
N LEU A 159 31.07 7.08 67.96
CA LEU A 159 31.73 5.76 67.92
C LEU A 159 31.52 4.86 69.16
N SER A 160 30.39 4.97 69.87
CA SER A 160 30.20 4.26 71.16
C SER A 160 30.11 2.72 71.09
N ALA A 161 29.70 2.12 69.98
CA ALA A 161 29.36 0.69 69.90
C ALA A 161 30.52 -0.27 69.50
N GLY A 162 31.78 0.08 69.79
CA GLY A 162 32.93 -0.76 69.43
C GLY A 162 33.11 -0.86 67.90
N ALA A 163 32.91 0.26 67.20
CA ALA A 163 32.92 0.34 65.75
C ALA A 163 34.22 -0.15 65.10
N ALA A 164 34.12 -0.60 63.86
CA ALA A 164 35.25 -1.10 63.08
C ALA A 164 36.24 0.02 62.66
N THR A 165 37.24 -0.37 61.88
CA THR A 165 38.37 0.50 61.48
C THR A 165 37.99 1.56 60.44
N ASN A 166 38.86 2.56 60.28
CA ASN A 166 38.81 3.61 59.24
C ASN A 166 37.60 4.55 59.33
N ASN A 167 37.04 4.76 60.53
CA ASN A 167 35.85 5.59 60.73
C ASN A 167 36.18 6.99 61.27
N ALA A 168 35.46 8.01 60.80
CA ALA A 168 35.55 9.39 61.28
C ALA A 168 34.17 9.88 61.75
N ALA A 169 34.03 10.27 63.02
CA ALA A 169 32.73 10.71 63.59
C ALA A 169 32.81 12.02 64.38
N PHE A 170 32.15 13.06 63.90
CA PHE A 170 32.14 14.39 64.52
C PHE A 170 30.70 14.84 64.78
N GLY A 171 30.29 14.82 66.05
CA GLY A 171 28.94 15.22 66.49
C GLY A 171 28.29 14.22 67.44
N THR A 172 27.28 14.69 68.18
CA THR A 172 26.52 13.86 69.12
C THR A 172 25.83 12.71 68.40
N ASN A 173 25.99 11.48 68.91
CA ASN A 173 25.49 10.23 68.35
C ASN A 173 25.96 9.89 66.91
N ALA A 174 27.03 10.53 66.40
CA ALA A 174 27.59 10.18 65.09
C ALA A 174 28.22 8.77 65.11
N LEU A 175 27.81 7.89 64.20
CA LEU A 175 28.23 6.47 64.18
C LEU A 175 28.02 5.72 65.53
N ALA A 176 27.04 6.14 66.35
CA ALA A 176 26.86 5.66 67.73
C ALA A 176 26.69 4.14 67.87
N LEU A 177 25.96 3.52 66.94
CA LEU A 177 25.63 2.09 66.88
C LEU A 177 26.19 1.43 65.60
N SER A 178 27.16 2.05 64.94
CA SER A 178 27.74 1.52 63.70
C SER A 178 28.79 0.44 63.97
N THR A 179 28.76 -0.63 63.17
CA THR A 179 29.78 -1.68 63.12
C THR A 179 30.54 -1.75 61.79
N GLY A 180 30.22 -0.88 60.82
CA GLY A 180 30.86 -0.86 59.50
C GLY A 180 32.21 -0.12 59.46
N THR A 181 33.00 -0.32 58.39
CA THR A 181 34.30 0.34 58.16
C THR A 181 34.21 1.50 57.16
N ASP A 182 35.25 2.34 57.15
CA ASP A 182 35.48 3.36 56.11
C ASP A 182 34.36 4.42 56.00
N ASN A 183 33.64 4.69 57.10
CA ASN A 183 32.54 5.65 57.12
C ASN A 183 32.95 7.01 57.70
N VAL A 184 32.43 8.09 57.10
CA VAL A 184 32.57 9.48 57.56
C VAL A 184 31.20 9.98 58.02
N ALA A 185 31.12 10.52 59.25
CA ALA A 185 29.92 11.10 59.81
C ALA A 185 30.24 12.46 60.47
N PHE A 186 29.57 13.52 60.04
CA PHE A 186 29.69 14.87 60.59
C PHE A 186 28.30 15.47 60.83
N GLY A 187 27.88 15.58 62.08
CA GLY A 187 26.59 16.14 62.48
C GLY A 187 25.92 15.38 63.62
N ASN A 188 24.94 16.01 64.27
CA ASN A 188 24.12 15.36 65.28
C ASN A 188 23.28 14.24 64.64
N GLY A 189 23.43 13.01 65.12
CA GLY A 189 22.72 11.84 64.62
C GLY A 189 23.04 11.49 63.16
N ALA A 190 24.22 11.87 62.66
CA ALA A 190 24.69 11.45 61.34
C ALA A 190 25.09 9.97 61.37
N LEU A 191 24.53 9.16 60.45
CA LEU A 191 24.86 7.75 60.27
C LEU A 191 24.88 6.91 61.58
N PRO A 192 23.85 6.99 62.45
CA PRO A 192 23.92 6.47 63.82
C PRO A 192 23.76 4.96 63.90
N LEU A 193 23.12 4.31 62.91
CA LEU A 193 22.75 2.90 62.89
C LEU A 193 23.18 2.27 61.55
N VAL A 194 24.37 1.67 61.51
CA VAL A 194 24.88 0.94 60.33
C VAL A 194 25.40 -0.42 60.78
N VAL A 195 24.70 -1.50 60.40
CA VAL A 195 25.16 -2.87 60.64
C VAL A 195 25.79 -3.39 59.35
N GLY A 196 27.13 -3.41 59.30
CA GLY A 196 27.91 -3.96 58.18
C GLY A 196 28.07 -3.10 56.91
N GLY A 197 27.41 -1.94 56.81
CA GLY A 197 27.56 -1.01 55.69
C GLY A 197 28.90 -0.25 55.69
N ILE A 198 29.55 -0.12 54.54
CA ILE A 198 30.90 0.46 54.38
C ILE A 198 30.90 1.70 53.47
N GLN A 199 31.96 2.50 53.55
CA GLN A 199 32.23 3.60 52.59
C GLN A 199 31.13 4.68 52.50
N ASN A 200 30.36 4.91 53.57
CA ASN A 200 29.32 5.94 53.57
C ASN A 200 29.88 7.29 54.06
N THR A 201 29.45 8.39 53.43
CA THR A 201 29.74 9.76 53.86
C THR A 201 28.43 10.45 54.27
N ALA A 202 28.31 10.89 55.52
CA ALA A 202 27.16 11.59 56.06
C ALA A 202 27.59 12.95 56.65
N VAL A 203 27.12 14.06 56.09
CA VAL A 203 27.43 15.42 56.54
C VAL A 203 26.13 16.20 56.70
N GLY A 204 25.68 16.40 57.94
CA GLY A 204 24.44 17.07 58.29
C GLY A 204 23.72 16.39 59.45
N ASN A 205 22.81 17.12 60.09
CA ASN A 205 21.96 16.53 61.13
C ASN A 205 21.01 15.49 60.52
N ALA A 206 21.00 14.30 61.12
CA ALA A 206 20.20 13.14 60.70
C ALA A 206 20.42 12.70 59.23
N ALA A 207 21.59 13.00 58.64
CA ALA A 207 21.99 12.43 57.35
C ALA A 207 22.22 10.91 57.50
N LEU A 208 21.67 10.10 56.57
CA LEU A 208 21.75 8.63 56.60
C LEU A 208 21.28 7.98 57.93
N ALA A 209 20.26 8.56 58.58
CA ALA A 209 19.83 8.17 59.93
C ALA A 209 19.45 6.69 60.10
N THR A 210 18.86 6.06 59.08
CA THR A 210 18.48 4.63 59.10
C THR A 210 19.17 3.82 57.99
N ASN A 211 20.37 4.22 57.57
CA ASN A 211 21.08 3.58 56.46
C ASN A 211 21.72 2.24 56.86
N THR A 212 21.36 1.15 56.18
CA THR A 212 22.01 -0.17 56.35
C THR A 212 22.85 -0.60 55.15
N GLY A 213 22.93 0.20 54.09
CA GLY A 213 23.75 -0.10 52.90
C GLY A 213 25.11 0.61 52.85
N SER A 214 25.78 0.50 51.70
CA SER A 214 27.17 0.92 51.50
C SER A 214 27.32 1.96 50.39
N ALA A 215 28.47 2.65 50.37
CA ALA A 215 28.85 3.61 49.33
C ALA A 215 27.82 4.73 49.09
N ASN A 216 27.10 5.17 50.14
CA ASN A 216 26.17 6.28 50.06
C ASN A 216 26.82 7.61 50.49
N THR A 217 26.63 8.67 49.72
CA THR A 217 27.02 10.04 50.07
C THR A 217 25.79 10.88 50.37
N ALA A 218 25.73 11.49 51.55
CA ALA A 218 24.64 12.35 52.00
C ALA A 218 25.20 13.63 52.62
N VAL A 219 24.93 14.79 51.98
CA VAL A 219 25.39 16.10 52.42
C VAL A 219 24.19 17.05 52.52
N GLY A 220 23.67 17.23 53.73
CA GLY A 220 22.51 18.06 54.02
C GLY A 220 21.75 17.58 55.26
N ASN A 221 20.93 18.46 55.84
CA ASN A 221 19.98 18.04 56.87
C ASN A 221 18.99 17.03 56.29
N GLN A 222 18.86 15.88 56.96
CA GLN A 222 17.98 14.76 56.55
C GLN A 222 18.20 14.22 55.11
N ALA A 223 19.38 14.44 54.52
CA ALA A 223 19.74 13.79 53.26
C ALA A 223 19.83 12.26 53.45
N LEU A 224 19.18 11.47 52.59
CA LEU A 224 19.06 10.00 52.71
C LEU A 224 18.61 9.51 54.10
N ASN A 225 17.73 10.26 54.79
CA ASN A 225 17.32 9.96 56.17
C ASN A 225 16.76 8.53 56.34
N LEU A 226 15.87 8.12 55.43
CA LEU A 226 15.22 6.82 55.40
C LEU A 226 15.72 6.00 54.22
N ASN A 227 16.82 5.25 54.42
CA ASN A 227 17.54 4.52 53.37
C ASN A 227 17.79 3.03 53.71
N ALA A 228 16.72 2.23 53.81
CA ALA A 228 16.81 0.83 54.22
C ALA A 228 17.42 -0.07 53.12
N SER A 229 18.59 -0.66 53.39
CA SER A 229 19.29 -1.67 52.58
C SER A 229 19.67 -1.25 51.15
N THR A 230 19.87 0.05 50.90
CA THR A 230 20.20 0.59 49.57
C THR A 230 21.62 1.14 49.52
N SER A 231 22.28 1.05 48.37
CA SER A 231 23.70 1.39 48.18
C SER A 231 23.94 2.28 46.95
N ASN A 232 25.12 2.90 46.88
CA ASN A 232 25.57 3.72 45.75
C ASN A 232 24.71 4.98 45.47
N ASN A 233 24.09 5.58 46.48
CA ASN A 233 23.31 6.81 46.30
C ASN A 233 24.10 8.07 46.63
N THR A 234 23.87 9.15 45.90
CA THR A 234 24.43 10.48 46.17
C THR A 234 23.29 11.46 46.44
N ALA A 235 23.27 12.09 47.61
CA ALA A 235 22.28 13.07 48.02
C ALA A 235 22.96 14.34 48.54
N VAL A 236 22.75 15.48 47.88
CA VAL A 236 23.34 16.78 48.27
C VAL A 236 22.25 17.84 48.33
N GLY A 237 21.86 18.25 49.54
CA GLY A 237 20.81 19.24 49.78
C GLY A 237 19.91 18.88 50.96
N PHE A 238 19.12 19.86 51.41
CA PHE A 238 18.09 19.64 52.42
C PHE A 238 17.06 18.62 51.91
N GLN A 239 16.89 17.52 52.63
CA GLN A 239 15.93 16.45 52.30
C GLN A 239 16.08 15.84 50.89
N ALA A 240 17.26 15.93 50.28
CA ALA A 240 17.56 15.19 49.05
C ALA A 240 17.52 13.67 49.33
N LEU A 241 16.80 12.90 48.51
CA LEU A 241 16.55 11.45 48.73
C LEU A 241 16.02 11.10 50.13
N LEU A 242 15.22 11.99 50.76
CA LEU A 242 14.72 11.84 52.13
C LEU A 242 14.11 10.46 52.44
N LYS A 243 13.26 9.95 51.54
CA LYS A 243 12.68 8.60 51.55
C LYS A 243 13.14 7.86 50.31
N ASN A 244 14.10 6.95 50.47
CA ASN A 244 14.68 6.20 49.37
C ASN A 244 14.76 4.71 49.72
N THR A 245 14.10 3.85 48.95
CA THR A 245 14.14 2.38 49.17
C THR A 245 14.87 1.62 48.06
N ALA A 246 15.69 2.32 47.26
CA ALA A 246 16.37 1.74 46.11
C ALA A 246 17.79 2.32 45.87
N SER A 247 18.61 1.56 45.15
CA SER A 247 20.05 1.83 44.97
C SER A 247 20.35 2.66 43.72
N SER A 248 21.57 3.21 43.66
CA SER A 248 22.14 3.88 42.48
C SER A 248 21.41 5.14 42.02
N ASN A 249 20.94 5.98 42.96
CA ASN A 249 20.26 7.24 42.65
C ASN A 249 21.12 8.47 43.00
N THR A 250 21.07 9.50 42.17
CA THR A 250 21.75 10.79 42.38
C THR A 250 20.73 11.91 42.54
N ALA A 251 20.81 12.69 43.61
CA ALA A 251 19.92 13.81 43.92
C ALA A 251 20.71 15.00 44.45
N VAL A 252 20.65 16.14 43.77
CA VAL A 252 21.37 17.36 44.13
C VAL A 252 20.40 18.55 44.06
N GLY A 253 20.08 19.12 45.22
CA GLY A 253 19.14 20.24 45.37
C GLY A 253 18.16 20.04 46.53
N PHE A 254 17.48 21.12 46.90
CA PHE A 254 16.43 21.10 47.93
C PHE A 254 15.28 20.16 47.52
N GLN A 255 14.99 19.15 48.35
CA GLN A 255 13.94 18.14 48.14
C GLN A 255 13.99 17.38 46.80
N SER A 256 15.15 17.40 46.11
CA SER A 256 15.39 16.59 44.91
C SER A 256 15.24 15.10 45.22
N LEU A 257 14.46 14.40 44.40
CA LEU A 257 14.17 12.96 44.54
C LEU A 257 13.73 12.54 45.95
N SER A 258 13.04 13.43 46.68
CA SER A 258 12.76 13.27 48.12
C SER A 258 11.86 12.09 48.48
N ASN A 259 11.08 11.53 47.55
CA ASN A 259 10.28 10.33 47.75
C ASN A 259 10.40 9.35 46.57
N ASN A 260 11.36 8.44 46.69
CA ASN A 260 11.73 7.43 45.69
C ASN A 260 11.49 6.02 46.23
N ILE A 261 10.43 5.34 45.77
CA ILE A 261 10.03 4.03 46.29
C ILE A 261 10.35 2.95 45.24
N GLY A 262 11.40 2.17 45.49
CA GLY A 262 11.81 1.03 44.65
C GLY A 262 12.54 1.38 43.35
N ALA A 263 12.62 2.66 42.97
CA ALA A 263 13.17 3.10 41.69
C ALA A 263 14.70 3.33 41.70
N THR A 264 15.38 2.91 40.64
CA THR A 264 16.86 2.88 40.56
C THR A 264 17.38 3.73 39.40
N GLN A 265 18.67 4.07 39.42
CA GLN A 265 19.36 4.74 38.31
C GLN A 265 18.78 6.14 37.96
N ASN A 266 18.10 6.80 38.88
CA ASN A 266 17.57 8.15 38.67
C ASN A 266 18.62 9.22 38.97
N THR A 267 18.62 10.28 38.17
CA THR A 267 19.44 11.49 38.37
C THR A 267 18.52 12.71 38.48
N ALA A 268 18.56 13.43 39.60
CA ALA A 268 17.75 14.62 39.86
C ALA A 268 18.65 15.79 40.30
N LEU A 269 18.73 16.86 39.51
CA LEU A 269 19.55 18.04 39.75
C LEU A 269 18.70 19.31 39.69
N GLY A 270 18.36 19.87 40.85
CA GLY A 270 17.58 21.10 40.96
C GLY A 270 16.66 21.13 42.17
N PHE A 271 16.06 22.30 42.41
CA PHE A 271 15.03 22.48 43.43
C PHE A 271 13.77 21.67 43.05
N GLN A 272 13.37 20.73 43.90
CA GLN A 272 12.21 19.84 43.68
C GLN A 272 12.22 19.09 42.32
N ALA A 273 13.41 18.79 41.80
CA ALA A 273 13.57 17.89 40.67
C ALA A 273 13.16 16.46 41.05
N LEU A 274 12.27 15.83 40.27
CA LEU A 274 11.79 14.46 40.44
C LEU A 274 11.28 14.13 41.86
N THR A 275 10.51 15.03 42.49
CA THR A 275 10.08 14.93 43.90
C THR A 275 9.46 13.58 44.28
N THR A 276 8.62 12.99 43.42
CA THR A 276 8.00 11.67 43.63
C THR A 276 8.23 10.74 42.45
N THR A 277 8.73 9.51 42.70
CA THR A 277 8.74 8.47 41.67
C THR A 277 8.84 7.03 42.19
N ASN A 278 8.24 6.11 41.41
CA ASN A 278 8.51 4.67 41.44
C ASN A 278 9.15 4.19 40.12
N GLY A 279 9.46 5.11 39.19
CA GLY A 279 10.06 4.81 37.88
C GLY A 279 11.58 4.98 37.87
N SER A 280 12.27 4.10 37.16
CA SER A 280 13.74 4.01 37.10
C SER A 280 14.34 4.68 35.86
N ARG A 281 15.65 4.95 35.88
CA ARG A 281 16.44 5.50 34.76
C ARG A 281 15.99 6.89 34.27
N ASN A 282 15.36 7.68 35.12
CA ASN A 282 14.95 9.03 34.78
C ASN A 282 16.07 10.05 35.03
N THR A 283 16.29 10.96 34.08
CA THR A 283 17.16 12.12 34.23
C THR A 283 16.30 13.38 34.35
N SER A 284 16.49 14.15 35.40
CA SER A 284 15.75 15.39 35.68
C SER A 284 16.73 16.49 36.08
N VAL A 285 16.77 17.58 35.30
CA VAL A 285 17.68 18.72 35.51
C VAL A 285 16.90 20.02 35.38
N GLY A 286 16.74 20.75 36.48
CA GLY A 286 16.03 22.03 36.52
C GLY A 286 15.13 22.20 37.74
N TYR A 287 14.56 23.40 37.88
CA TYR A 287 13.53 23.68 38.88
C TYR A 287 12.25 22.90 38.53
N ALA A 288 11.78 22.07 39.45
CA ALA A 288 10.57 21.25 39.30
C ALA A 288 10.51 20.44 37.98
N ALA A 289 11.66 20.09 37.40
CA ALA A 289 11.74 19.18 36.29
C ALA A 289 11.25 17.79 36.73
N LEU A 290 10.39 17.14 35.92
CA LEU A 290 9.90 15.80 36.18
C LEU A 290 9.20 15.66 37.56
N GLN A 291 8.65 16.77 38.10
CA GLN A 291 8.21 16.92 39.51
C GLN A 291 7.23 15.84 39.97
N MET A 292 6.27 15.48 39.12
CA MET A 292 5.33 14.38 39.35
C MET A 292 5.55 13.31 38.28
N ASN A 293 6.18 12.20 38.66
CA ASN A 293 6.33 11.02 37.80
C ASN A 293 6.09 9.73 38.59
N ALA A 294 4.83 9.33 38.72
CA ALA A 294 4.44 8.21 39.55
C ALA A 294 5.11 6.87 39.16
N SER A 295 5.22 6.58 37.86
CA SER A 295 5.59 5.24 37.36
C SER A 295 6.41 5.22 36.06
N GLY A 296 6.69 6.36 35.45
CA GLY A 296 7.37 6.47 34.17
C GLY A 296 8.86 6.18 34.25
N ASN A 297 9.38 5.35 33.34
CA ASN A 297 10.80 5.01 33.26
C ASN A 297 11.50 5.75 32.11
N GLU A 298 12.84 5.80 32.16
CA GLU A 298 13.67 6.18 31.00
C GLU A 298 13.35 7.57 30.40
N ASN A 299 12.84 8.50 31.22
CA ASN A 299 12.51 9.84 30.78
C ASN A 299 13.68 10.82 31.03
N THR A 300 13.86 11.78 30.13
CA THR A 300 14.85 12.86 30.27
C THR A 300 14.14 14.21 30.29
N ALA A 301 14.27 14.98 31.36
CA ALA A 301 13.77 16.36 31.48
C ALA A 301 14.92 17.32 31.77
N VAL A 302 15.09 18.33 30.93
CA VAL A 302 16.11 19.39 31.09
C VAL A 302 15.46 20.76 30.90
N GLY A 303 15.15 21.44 32.00
CA GLY A 303 14.50 22.75 31.98
C GLY A 303 13.58 23.00 33.17
N ASN A 304 13.15 24.24 33.34
CA ASN A 304 12.14 24.59 34.34
C ASN A 304 10.79 23.93 33.96
N PHE A 305 10.21 23.14 34.88
CA PHE A 305 8.96 22.38 34.68
C PHE A 305 8.92 21.42 33.46
N ALA A 306 10.06 21.08 32.85
CA ALA A 306 10.11 20.07 31.79
C ALA A 306 9.56 18.72 32.29
N LEU A 307 8.64 18.09 31.57
CA LEU A 307 7.89 16.89 32.01
C LEU A 307 7.25 17.00 33.40
N GLY A 308 6.84 18.20 33.85
CA GLY A 308 6.34 18.44 35.22
C GLY A 308 5.15 17.56 35.64
N ARG A 309 4.40 16.99 34.68
CA ARG A 309 3.24 16.10 34.89
C ARG A 309 3.31 14.87 33.98
N ASN A 310 4.24 13.95 34.27
CA ASN A 310 4.44 12.73 33.47
C ASN A 310 3.88 11.48 34.18
N LEU A 311 3.33 10.53 33.42
CA LEU A 311 2.96 9.20 33.91
C LEU A 311 3.49 8.07 33.01
N GLY A 312 4.13 8.39 31.88
CA GLY A 312 4.62 7.42 30.90
C GLY A 312 6.14 7.42 30.75
N THR A 313 6.61 6.68 29.75
CA THR A 313 7.98 6.15 29.65
C THR A 313 8.65 6.53 28.33
N GLY A 314 9.97 6.75 28.36
CA GLY A 314 10.77 7.02 27.17
C GLY A 314 10.63 8.43 26.59
N ASN A 315 10.19 9.40 27.39
CA ASN A 315 9.93 10.77 26.95
C ASN A 315 11.16 11.67 27.16
N THR A 316 11.51 12.48 26.15
CA THR A 316 12.64 13.43 26.21
C THR A 316 12.14 14.87 26.07
N ALA A 317 12.24 15.67 27.12
CA ALA A 317 11.85 17.08 27.13
C ALA A 317 13.04 18.01 27.48
N MET A 318 13.28 19.01 26.64
CA MET A 318 14.32 20.02 26.82
C MET A 318 13.77 21.43 26.55
N GLY A 319 13.67 22.25 27.59
CA GLY A 319 13.10 23.61 27.53
C GLY A 319 12.22 23.95 28.73
N HIS A 320 11.84 25.21 28.85
CA HIS A 320 10.87 25.66 29.85
C HIS A 320 9.48 25.12 29.49
N GLU A 321 8.86 24.38 30.41
CA GLU A 321 7.55 23.73 30.26
C GLU A 321 7.43 22.88 28.96
N ALA A 322 8.57 22.37 28.47
CA ALA A 322 8.61 21.36 27.43
C ALA A 322 7.91 20.10 27.96
N GLU A 323 6.88 19.67 27.23
CA GLU A 323 6.01 18.55 27.58
C GLU A 323 5.44 18.62 29.02
N PHE A 324 4.96 19.79 29.42
CA PHE A 324 4.14 19.92 30.63
C PHE A 324 2.79 19.21 30.40
N GLY A 325 2.75 17.91 30.69
CA GLY A 325 1.65 17.02 30.32
C GLY A 325 0.30 17.38 30.92
N SER A 326 -0.76 16.90 30.26
CA SER A 326 -2.15 17.04 30.71
C SER A 326 -2.47 16.31 32.03
N GLY A 327 -1.63 15.35 32.44
CA GLY A 327 -1.86 14.45 33.57
C GLY A 327 -2.31 13.04 33.17
N THR A 328 -2.26 12.69 31.88
CA THR A 328 -2.41 11.32 31.38
C THR A 328 -1.05 10.69 31.06
N ALA A 329 -1.00 9.38 30.82
CA ALA A 329 0.23 8.70 30.38
C ALA A 329 0.43 8.83 28.86
N PHE A 330 1.64 9.20 28.45
CA PHE A 330 2.12 9.29 27.07
C PHE A 330 3.56 8.75 27.01
N ASN A 331 3.95 8.12 25.91
CA ASN A 331 5.25 7.42 25.79
C ASN A 331 5.99 7.78 24.49
N ASN A 332 7.31 7.58 24.49
CA ASN A 332 8.20 7.71 23.33
C ASN A 332 8.12 9.09 22.64
N THR A 333 8.01 10.16 23.41
CA THR A 333 7.94 11.53 22.88
C THR A 333 9.28 12.24 22.92
N THR A 334 9.44 13.27 22.07
CA THR A 334 10.60 14.17 22.08
C THR A 334 10.09 15.61 21.94
N ALA A 335 10.35 16.46 22.93
CA ALA A 335 9.95 17.85 23.00
C ALA A 335 11.18 18.74 23.24
N VAL A 336 11.59 19.54 22.25
CA VAL A 336 12.76 20.43 22.35
C VAL A 336 12.35 21.85 21.99
N GLY A 337 12.32 22.73 22.99
CA GLY A 337 11.89 24.11 22.86
C GLY A 337 10.93 24.55 23.97
N TYR A 338 10.76 25.87 24.10
CA TYR A 338 9.74 26.44 25.00
C TYR A 338 8.34 26.01 24.53
N HIS A 339 7.55 25.41 25.44
CA HIS A 339 6.19 24.90 25.18
C HIS A 339 6.05 23.86 24.05
N ALA A 340 7.14 23.23 23.59
CA ALA A 340 7.05 22.06 22.73
C ALA A 340 6.25 20.95 23.44
N LEU A 341 5.22 20.39 22.79
CA LEU A 341 4.28 19.41 23.38
C LEU A 341 3.63 19.83 24.73
N PHE A 342 3.52 21.13 25.01
CA PHE A 342 2.81 21.61 26.21
C PHE A 342 1.35 21.12 26.20
N GLY A 343 0.89 20.49 27.28
CA GLY A 343 -0.45 19.92 27.38
C GLY A 343 -0.67 18.58 26.65
N ASN A 344 0.40 17.90 26.21
CA ASN A 344 0.30 16.61 25.49
C ASN A 344 -0.49 15.53 26.26
N SER A 345 -1.18 14.67 25.51
CA SER A 345 -1.78 13.41 25.98
C SER A 345 -1.54 12.22 25.04
N ALA A 346 -0.70 12.37 24.01
CA ALA A 346 -0.49 11.40 22.93
C ALA A 346 0.98 10.93 22.83
N SER A 347 1.16 9.68 22.39
CA SER A 347 2.46 9.00 22.31
C SER A 347 3.11 9.07 20.92
N ASN A 348 4.42 8.79 20.86
CA ASN A 348 5.23 8.71 19.63
C ASN A 348 5.29 10.04 18.85
N ASN A 349 5.40 11.18 19.55
CA ASN A 349 5.41 12.51 18.95
C ASN A 349 6.79 13.17 19.06
N THR A 350 7.29 13.76 17.97
CA THR A 350 8.50 14.58 17.94
C THR A 350 8.14 16.04 17.69
N ALA A 351 8.56 16.94 18.56
CA ALA A 351 8.31 18.38 18.50
C ALA A 351 9.61 19.14 18.77
N VAL A 352 10.09 19.92 17.80
CA VAL A 352 11.32 20.71 17.91
C VAL A 352 11.03 22.14 17.46
N GLY A 353 10.92 23.06 18.42
CA GLY A 353 10.60 24.47 18.18
C GLY A 353 9.71 25.08 19.26
N TYR A 354 9.62 26.41 19.26
CA TYR A 354 8.67 27.15 20.09
C TYR A 354 7.22 26.77 19.76
N ASN A 355 6.42 26.37 20.75
CA ASN A 355 5.01 25.97 20.58
C ASN A 355 4.72 24.84 19.56
N ALA A 356 5.73 24.05 19.17
CA ALA A 356 5.55 22.90 18.27
C ALA A 356 4.68 21.82 18.94
N LEU A 357 3.63 21.33 18.26
CA LEU A 357 2.62 20.38 18.78
C LEU A 357 2.02 20.76 20.16
N GLN A 358 1.94 22.06 20.47
CA GLN A 358 1.24 22.53 21.67
C GLN A 358 -0.24 22.10 21.65
N ALA A 359 -0.75 21.73 22.84
CA ALA A 359 -2.11 21.26 23.09
C ALA A 359 -2.51 20.03 22.25
N ASN A 360 -1.57 19.13 21.96
CA ASN A 360 -1.83 17.86 21.29
C ASN A 360 -2.69 16.93 22.17
N ALA A 361 -4.00 16.95 21.89
CA ALA A 361 -4.96 16.00 22.41
C ALA A 361 -5.19 14.88 21.38
N SER A 362 -4.78 13.65 21.74
CA SER A 362 -4.96 12.39 20.98
C SER A 362 -4.18 12.18 19.67
N ALA A 363 -3.42 13.15 19.16
CA ALA A 363 -2.70 13.02 17.90
C ALA A 363 -1.35 12.29 18.10
N THR A 364 -1.27 11.03 17.68
CA THR A 364 -0.07 10.18 17.81
C THR A 364 0.78 10.16 16.54
N GLY A 365 2.08 9.84 16.66
CA GLY A 365 2.94 9.63 15.49
C GLY A 365 3.27 10.89 14.69
N ASN A 366 3.15 12.07 15.29
CA ASN A 366 3.40 13.34 14.61
C ASN A 366 4.87 13.78 14.75
N THR A 367 5.42 14.35 13.67
CA THR A 367 6.74 15.02 13.67
C THR A 367 6.55 16.48 13.31
N ALA A 368 6.92 17.40 14.19
CA ALA A 368 6.83 18.84 14.02
C ALA A 368 8.18 19.50 14.29
N VAL A 369 8.77 20.13 13.28
CA VAL A 369 10.07 20.81 13.38
C VAL A 369 9.93 22.22 12.82
N GLY A 370 9.94 23.21 13.72
CA GLY A 370 9.68 24.61 13.41
C GLY A 370 8.85 25.29 14.51
N SER A 371 8.92 26.62 14.59
CA SER A 371 8.06 27.38 15.50
C SER A 371 6.59 27.24 15.05
N GLY A 372 5.69 26.93 15.98
CA GLY A 372 4.27 26.71 15.72
C GLY A 372 3.91 25.50 14.83
N ALA A 373 4.86 24.65 14.45
CA ALA A 373 4.57 23.49 13.60
C ALA A 373 3.56 22.53 14.26
N LEU A 374 2.51 22.15 13.54
CA LEU A 374 1.36 21.35 14.02
C LEU A 374 0.74 21.84 15.35
N ASN A 375 0.83 23.14 15.65
CA ASN A 375 0.20 23.72 16.84
C ASN A 375 -1.32 23.47 16.85
N ASN A 376 -1.85 22.96 17.97
CA ASN A 376 -3.24 22.52 18.15
C ASN A 376 -3.73 21.33 17.27
N SER A 377 -2.83 20.57 16.63
CA SER A 377 -3.23 19.40 15.82
C SER A 377 -3.90 18.30 16.66
N THR A 378 -4.98 17.71 16.12
CA THR A 378 -5.66 16.52 16.67
C THR A 378 -5.53 15.28 15.76
N GLY A 379 -4.89 15.40 14.60
CA GLY A 379 -4.71 14.32 13.62
C GLY A 379 -3.35 13.63 13.70
N ALA A 380 -3.35 12.30 13.61
CA ALA A 380 -2.17 11.43 13.74
C ALA A 380 -1.35 11.26 12.44
N GLY A 381 -0.08 10.87 12.57
CA GLY A 381 0.81 10.52 11.45
C GLY A 381 1.28 11.69 10.58
N ASN A 382 1.17 12.92 11.05
CA ASN A 382 1.52 14.13 10.31
C ASN A 382 3.01 14.49 10.47
N THR A 383 3.68 14.80 9.36
CA THR A 383 5.04 15.35 9.33
C THR A 383 5.01 16.81 8.88
N ALA A 384 5.52 17.72 9.70
CA ALA A 384 5.61 19.15 9.41
C ALA A 384 7.03 19.68 9.67
N LEU A 385 7.61 20.34 8.66
CA LEU A 385 8.95 20.94 8.71
C LEU A 385 8.89 22.37 8.16
N GLY A 386 9.02 23.35 9.05
CA GLY A 386 8.94 24.78 8.74
C GLY A 386 8.21 25.57 9.84
N ASP A 387 8.46 26.87 9.93
CA ASP A 387 7.63 27.73 10.79
C ASP A 387 6.18 27.70 10.29
N SER A 388 5.26 27.53 11.24
CA SER A 388 3.82 27.46 11.03
C SER A 388 3.34 26.36 10.05
N ALA A 389 4.20 25.39 9.71
CA ALA A 389 3.81 24.25 8.86
C ALA A 389 2.76 23.39 9.59
N GLY A 390 1.60 23.18 8.96
CA GLY A 390 0.47 22.47 9.57
C GLY A 390 -0.14 23.14 10.81
N PHE A 391 0.18 24.42 11.08
CA PHE A 391 -0.42 25.18 12.19
C PHE A 391 -1.94 25.24 11.97
N GLU A 392 -2.74 24.64 12.88
CA GLU A 392 -4.19 24.79 13.12
C GLU A 392 -4.79 23.57 13.87
N ARG A 393 -6.08 23.65 14.25
CA ARG A 393 -6.90 22.53 14.76
C ARG A 393 -7.26 21.49 13.68
N ALA A 394 -6.26 21.00 12.95
CA ALA A 394 -6.44 19.99 11.91
C ALA A 394 -6.63 18.59 12.50
N ALA A 395 -7.70 17.90 12.06
CA ALA A 395 -7.98 16.50 12.40
C ALA A 395 -7.46 15.51 11.34
N GLY A 396 -7.05 16.00 10.16
CA GLY A 396 -6.53 15.18 9.08
C GLY A 396 -5.23 14.45 9.44
N THR A 397 -5.04 13.27 8.84
CA THR A 397 -3.96 12.33 9.17
C THR A 397 -3.01 12.11 8.00
N ASN A 398 -1.81 11.61 8.27
CA ASN A 398 -0.84 11.18 7.26
C ASN A 398 -0.45 12.28 6.23
N ASN A 399 -0.39 13.55 6.66
CA ASN A 399 0.08 14.64 5.80
C ASN A 399 1.60 14.83 5.90
N THR A 400 2.24 15.22 4.80
CA THR A 400 3.63 15.69 4.76
C THR A 400 3.67 17.15 4.32
N LEU A 401 4.17 18.03 5.18
CA LEU A 401 4.09 19.49 5.07
C LEU A 401 5.50 20.09 5.23
N VAL A 402 6.12 20.56 4.15
CA VAL A 402 7.51 21.04 4.17
C VAL A 402 7.61 22.44 3.58
N GLY A 403 7.89 23.42 4.42
CA GLY A 403 8.04 24.84 4.05
C GLY A 403 7.35 25.79 5.03
N PHE A 404 7.71 27.07 4.96
CA PHE A 404 7.03 28.14 5.71
C PHE A 404 5.53 28.15 5.37
N GLU A 405 4.68 27.97 6.38
CA GLU A 405 3.21 27.89 6.27
C GLU A 405 2.69 26.81 5.29
N ALA A 406 3.48 25.77 5.00
CA ALA A 406 3.01 24.63 4.21
C ALA A 406 1.84 23.93 4.93
N GLY A 407 0.68 23.82 4.27
CA GLY A 407 -0.55 23.33 4.88
C GLY A 407 -0.98 24.10 6.13
N ARG A 408 -0.70 25.40 6.23
CA ARG A 408 -1.33 26.24 7.26
C ARG A 408 -2.78 26.51 6.88
N TYR A 409 -3.70 26.40 7.82
CA TYR A 409 -5.14 26.61 7.60
C TYR A 409 -5.62 27.91 8.27
N ASN A 410 -6.93 28.21 8.25
CA ASN A 410 -7.47 29.49 8.78
C ASN A 410 -8.74 29.35 9.65
N SER A 411 -9.23 28.13 9.84
CA SER A 411 -10.20 27.66 10.86
C SER A 411 -10.99 26.45 10.35
N GLY A 412 -11.20 25.46 11.24
CA GLY A 412 -12.19 24.40 11.07
C GLY A 412 -11.64 22.98 11.17
N SER A 413 -12.53 22.02 11.47
CA SER A 413 -12.22 20.59 11.54
C SER A 413 -12.04 19.99 10.13
N ALA A 414 -10.94 20.34 9.47
CA ALA A 414 -10.61 19.81 8.16
C ALA A 414 -10.37 18.29 8.22
N THR A 415 -10.93 17.56 7.25
CA THR A 415 -10.73 16.12 7.03
C THR A 415 -9.46 15.81 6.21
N ASN A 416 -8.64 16.83 5.99
CA ASN A 416 -7.49 16.94 5.12
C ASN A 416 -6.39 15.91 5.39
N SER A 417 -6.57 14.71 4.86
CA SER A 417 -5.67 13.58 5.09
C SER A 417 -4.91 13.22 3.81
N TYR A 418 -3.74 12.59 3.96
CA TYR A 418 -2.92 12.10 2.85
C TYR A 418 -2.46 13.20 1.86
N ASN A 419 -2.24 14.43 2.34
CA ASN A 419 -1.69 15.50 1.50
C ASN A 419 -0.16 15.54 1.54
N SER A 420 0.45 15.93 0.42
CA SER A 420 1.89 16.06 0.24
C SER A 420 2.24 17.47 -0.26
N PHE A 421 2.58 18.38 0.65
CA PHE A 421 2.84 19.79 0.38
C PHE A 421 4.31 20.15 0.61
N PHE A 422 4.99 20.59 -0.45
CA PHE A 422 6.41 20.93 -0.48
C PHE A 422 6.62 22.31 -1.10
N GLY A 423 6.92 23.31 -0.27
CA GLY A 423 7.13 24.70 -0.68
C GLY A 423 6.52 25.69 0.31
N SER A 424 6.95 26.96 0.27
CA SER A 424 6.32 27.98 1.09
C SER A 424 4.87 28.21 0.66
N GLN A 425 3.94 28.17 1.63
CA GLN A 425 2.51 28.31 1.43
C GLN A 425 1.94 27.30 0.40
N ALA A 426 2.58 26.14 0.24
CA ALA A 426 2.04 25.02 -0.52
C ALA A 426 0.84 24.41 0.23
N GLY A 427 -0.31 24.27 -0.44
CA GLY A 427 -1.55 23.80 0.16
C GLY A 427 -2.10 24.70 1.28
N HIS A 428 -1.64 25.95 1.35
CA HIS A 428 -2.12 26.93 2.31
C HIS A 428 -3.64 27.12 2.14
N PHE A 429 -4.40 27.09 3.23
CA PHE A 429 -5.86 27.08 3.26
C PHE A 429 -6.58 25.88 2.58
N SER A 430 -5.85 24.87 2.05
CA SER A 430 -6.49 23.70 1.41
C SER A 430 -7.05 22.72 2.46
N THR A 431 -8.37 22.58 2.53
CA THR A 431 -9.02 21.74 3.56
C THR A 431 -9.43 20.33 3.09
N GLY A 432 -9.10 19.94 1.85
CA GLY A 432 -9.38 18.59 1.33
C GLY A 432 -8.19 17.62 1.42
N SER A 433 -8.38 16.44 0.85
CA SER A 433 -7.51 15.27 1.02
C SER A 433 -6.87 14.80 -0.30
N PHE A 434 -5.83 13.98 -0.21
CA PHE A 434 -5.15 13.36 -1.35
C PHE A 434 -4.54 14.35 -2.36
N ASN A 435 -4.18 15.56 -1.92
CA ASN A 435 -3.56 16.56 -2.78
C ASN A 435 -2.03 16.45 -2.76
N THR A 436 -1.39 16.69 -3.91
CA THR A 436 0.06 16.86 -4.06
C THR A 436 0.34 18.29 -4.51
N ALA A 437 1.14 19.03 -3.75
CA ALA A 437 1.50 20.42 -4.05
C ALA A 437 3.02 20.59 -3.93
N ILE A 438 3.72 20.87 -5.04
CA ILE A 438 5.18 20.96 -5.11
C ILE A 438 5.57 22.30 -5.76
N GLY A 439 5.99 23.25 -4.95
CA GLY A 439 6.32 24.62 -5.36
C GLY A 439 5.70 25.65 -4.42
N ALA A 440 6.27 26.85 -4.37
CA ALA A 440 5.69 27.93 -3.56
C ALA A 440 4.36 28.43 -4.16
N ASN A 441 3.40 28.74 -3.29
CA ASN A 441 2.05 29.18 -3.64
C ASN A 441 1.22 28.19 -4.49
N THR A 442 1.55 26.89 -4.47
CA THR A 442 0.72 25.83 -5.08
C THR A 442 -0.51 25.55 -4.21
N LEU A 443 -1.71 25.40 -4.81
CA LEU A 443 -2.96 25.11 -4.07
C LEU A 443 -3.19 26.02 -2.83
N LYS A 444 -2.89 27.32 -2.97
CA LYS A 444 -2.79 28.29 -1.87
C LYS A 444 -4.12 28.98 -1.49
N ALA A 445 -5.18 28.80 -2.28
CA ALA A 445 -6.49 29.35 -1.97
C ALA A 445 -7.62 28.38 -2.31
N ASN A 446 -8.59 28.37 -1.40
CA ASN A 446 -9.93 27.76 -1.44
C ASN A 446 -10.08 26.35 -0.84
N ALA A 447 -11.17 26.21 -0.09
CA ALA A 447 -11.50 25.08 0.75
C ALA A 447 -12.13 23.91 -0.02
N ALA A 448 -12.05 22.70 0.56
CA ALA A 448 -12.67 21.46 0.10
C ALA A 448 -12.16 20.88 -1.24
N THR A 449 -10.97 21.27 -1.68
CA THR A 449 -10.34 20.75 -2.89
C THR A 449 -9.52 19.48 -2.60
N ALA A 450 -9.74 18.41 -3.38
CA ALA A 450 -9.22 17.07 -3.12
C ALA A 450 -8.77 16.38 -4.42
N ASN A 451 -7.83 15.43 -4.30
CA ASN A 451 -7.23 14.69 -5.41
C ASN A 451 -6.51 15.56 -6.46
N ASN A 452 -6.03 16.76 -6.10
CA ASN A 452 -5.34 17.65 -7.03
C ASN A 452 -3.83 17.42 -7.02
N VAL A 453 -3.19 17.59 -8.18
CA VAL A 453 -1.73 17.60 -8.34
C VAL A 453 -1.31 18.95 -8.90
N ALA A 454 -0.55 19.73 -8.13
CA ALA A 454 0.00 21.02 -8.54
C ALA A 454 1.54 20.99 -8.43
N ILE A 455 2.25 21.18 -9.53
CA ILE A 455 3.71 21.18 -9.57
C ILE A 455 4.19 22.44 -10.29
N GLY A 456 5.02 23.25 -9.64
CA GLY A 456 5.52 24.52 -10.16
C GLY A 456 5.00 25.73 -9.36
N TYR A 457 5.72 26.85 -9.40
CA TYR A 457 5.31 28.07 -8.68
C TYR A 457 3.90 28.50 -9.11
N ASN A 458 3.02 28.79 -8.15
CA ASN A 458 1.67 29.35 -8.37
C ASN A 458 0.70 28.45 -9.17
N ALA A 459 1.02 27.16 -9.37
CA ALA A 459 0.11 26.21 -10.04
C ALA A 459 -1.14 25.92 -9.20
N LEU A 460 -2.32 25.89 -9.84
CA LEU A 460 -3.65 25.78 -9.20
C LEU A 460 -3.87 26.72 -7.99
N ASN A 461 -3.28 27.92 -7.97
CA ASN A 461 -3.32 28.81 -6.81
C ASN A 461 -4.75 29.06 -6.28
N VAL A 462 -5.72 29.44 -7.14
CA VAL A 462 -7.08 29.79 -6.69
C VAL A 462 -8.12 28.67 -6.85
N THR A 463 -7.71 27.41 -7.00
CA THR A 463 -8.66 26.36 -7.43
C THR A 463 -9.69 26.00 -6.37
N SER A 464 -10.95 25.91 -6.80
CA SER A 464 -12.07 25.30 -6.05
C SER A 464 -12.41 23.89 -6.52
N GLY A 465 -11.65 23.35 -7.48
CA GLY A 465 -11.91 22.06 -8.11
C GLY A 465 -11.27 20.85 -7.41
N THR A 466 -11.65 19.68 -7.89
CA THR A 466 -11.15 18.37 -7.47
C THR A 466 -10.61 17.60 -8.67
N GLY A 467 -9.63 16.71 -8.47
CA GLY A 467 -9.10 15.87 -9.57
C GLY A 467 -8.32 16.63 -10.66
N ASN A 468 -7.87 17.86 -10.38
CA ASN A 468 -7.10 18.67 -11.33
C ASN A 468 -5.62 18.30 -11.29
N VAL A 469 -4.97 18.30 -12.46
CA VAL A 469 -3.52 18.11 -12.61
C VAL A 469 -2.94 19.33 -13.32
N ALA A 470 -2.03 20.05 -12.68
CA ALA A 470 -1.33 21.20 -13.26
C ALA A 470 0.18 21.10 -13.05
N ILE A 471 0.95 21.25 -14.14
CA ILE A 471 2.39 21.11 -14.14
C ILE A 471 3.03 22.28 -14.91
N GLY A 472 3.78 23.11 -14.20
CA GLY A 472 4.59 24.23 -14.68
C GLY A 472 4.24 25.58 -14.01
N TYR A 473 4.96 26.65 -14.40
CA TYR A 473 4.78 27.98 -13.79
C TYR A 473 3.37 28.54 -14.02
N SER A 474 2.63 28.79 -12.94
CA SER A 474 1.23 29.27 -12.96
C SER A 474 0.24 28.40 -13.74
N ALA A 475 0.58 27.13 -14.01
CA ALA A 475 -0.30 26.20 -14.72
C ALA A 475 -1.66 26.10 -14.01
N GLY A 476 -2.75 26.32 -14.74
CA GLY A 476 -4.11 26.30 -14.19
C GLY A 476 -4.34 27.26 -13.03
N SER A 477 -3.56 28.34 -12.86
CA SER A 477 -3.61 29.18 -11.66
C SER A 477 -4.99 29.80 -11.37
N ALA A 478 -5.83 29.92 -12.40
CA ALA A 478 -7.20 30.44 -12.37
C ALA A 478 -8.30 29.36 -12.55
N GLU A 479 -7.94 28.07 -12.57
CA GLU A 479 -8.90 26.98 -12.78
C GLU A 479 -9.79 26.76 -11.56
N VAL A 480 -11.12 26.79 -11.74
CA VAL A 480 -12.12 26.67 -10.67
C VAL A 480 -12.97 25.39 -10.76
N GLY A 481 -13.00 24.74 -11.93
CA GLY A 481 -13.70 23.48 -12.16
C GLY A 481 -12.86 22.26 -11.79
N SER A 482 -13.49 21.08 -11.82
CA SER A 482 -12.85 19.78 -11.53
C SER A 482 -12.36 19.07 -12.79
N ASN A 483 -11.51 18.05 -12.57
CA ASN A 483 -11.05 17.07 -13.55
C ASN A 483 -10.31 17.67 -14.76
N LYS A 484 -9.55 18.75 -14.56
CA LYS A 484 -8.80 19.42 -15.65
C LYS A 484 -7.32 19.06 -15.64
N LEU A 485 -6.72 18.98 -16.82
CA LEU A 485 -5.28 18.83 -17.03
C LEU A 485 -4.71 20.12 -17.63
N TYR A 486 -3.62 20.60 -17.05
CA TYR A 486 -2.78 21.69 -17.55
C TYR A 486 -1.31 21.26 -17.52
N ILE A 487 -0.65 21.23 -18.67
CA ILE A 487 0.82 21.19 -18.73
C ILE A 487 1.26 22.41 -19.52
N GLU A 488 1.77 23.41 -18.80
CA GLU A 488 1.91 24.78 -19.27
C GLU A 488 2.90 25.55 -18.39
N ASN A 489 3.63 26.52 -18.94
CA ASN A 489 4.62 27.31 -18.20
C ASN A 489 4.25 28.80 -18.14
N SER A 490 2.96 29.08 -18.12
CA SER A 490 2.34 30.40 -18.02
C SER A 490 0.96 30.30 -17.35
N SER A 491 0.29 31.43 -17.12
CA SER A 491 -1.10 31.46 -16.67
C SER A 491 -2.11 31.34 -17.83
N ALA A 492 -1.78 30.58 -18.89
CA ALA A 492 -2.67 30.37 -20.01
C ALA A 492 -3.92 29.57 -19.59
N ASP A 493 -5.07 29.94 -20.14
CA ASP A 493 -6.35 29.30 -19.83
C ASP A 493 -6.55 27.97 -20.58
N GLN A 494 -7.71 27.35 -20.37
CA GLN A 494 -8.11 26.11 -21.04
C GLN A 494 -8.04 26.16 -22.58
N THR A 495 -8.03 27.34 -23.21
CA THR A 495 -7.97 27.49 -24.67
C THR A 495 -6.54 27.60 -25.18
N ALA A 496 -5.62 28.14 -24.38
CA ALA A 496 -4.27 28.49 -24.81
C ALA A 496 -3.14 27.61 -24.21
N ALA A 497 -3.38 26.89 -23.11
CA ALA A 497 -2.38 26.00 -22.49
C ALA A 497 -1.83 24.95 -23.47
N LEU A 498 -0.51 24.73 -23.49
CA LEU A 498 0.22 23.86 -24.43
C LEU A 498 -0.40 22.46 -24.53
N ILE A 499 -0.68 21.85 -23.37
CA ILE A 499 -1.54 20.68 -23.24
C ILE A 499 -2.64 21.02 -22.24
N TYR A 500 -3.89 20.93 -22.71
CA TYR A 500 -5.09 20.99 -21.89
C TYR A 500 -5.82 19.65 -21.94
N GLY A 501 -6.50 19.27 -20.87
CA GLY A 501 -7.42 18.14 -20.89
C GLY A 501 -8.60 18.29 -19.94
N ASP A 502 -9.64 17.50 -20.17
CA ASP A 502 -10.83 17.41 -19.34
C ASP A 502 -11.19 15.93 -19.15
N PHE A 503 -10.80 15.37 -18.01
CA PHE A 503 -11.08 13.98 -17.65
C PHE A 503 -12.58 13.70 -17.43
N SER A 504 -13.44 14.73 -17.40
CA SER A 504 -14.90 14.52 -17.34
C SER A 504 -15.52 14.20 -18.71
N THR A 505 -14.80 14.50 -19.79
CA THR A 505 -15.27 14.33 -21.18
C THR A 505 -14.29 13.54 -22.05
N ASP A 506 -13.27 12.92 -21.44
CA ASP A 506 -12.17 12.21 -22.08
C ASP A 506 -11.46 13.02 -23.19
N VAL A 507 -11.42 14.35 -23.03
CA VAL A 507 -10.79 15.26 -23.99
C VAL A 507 -9.33 15.50 -23.61
N LEU A 508 -8.42 15.24 -24.55
CA LEU A 508 -7.05 15.76 -24.55
C LEU A 508 -6.88 16.72 -25.73
N ARG A 509 -6.34 17.91 -25.49
CA ARG A 509 -6.06 18.91 -26.51
C ARG A 509 -4.60 19.36 -26.42
N ILE A 510 -3.90 19.27 -27.54
CA ILE A 510 -2.57 19.86 -27.71
C ILE A 510 -2.73 21.12 -28.55
N ASN A 511 -2.37 22.26 -27.97
CA ASN A 511 -2.49 23.57 -28.63
C ASN A 511 -1.21 23.95 -29.41
N GLY A 512 -0.10 23.24 -29.17
CA GLY A 512 1.10 23.27 -30.00
C GLY A 512 1.04 22.36 -31.24
N THR A 513 2.18 22.20 -31.90
CA THR A 513 2.37 21.30 -33.05
C THR A 513 2.83 19.92 -32.57
N VAL A 514 2.20 18.84 -33.08
CA VAL A 514 2.48 17.45 -32.65
C VAL A 514 3.33 16.74 -33.69
N GLY A 515 4.43 16.09 -33.28
CA GLY A 515 5.30 15.30 -34.15
C GLY A 515 5.32 13.83 -33.72
N ILE A 516 5.14 12.92 -34.67
CA ILE A 516 5.15 11.46 -34.46
C ILE A 516 6.22 10.85 -35.38
N GLY A 517 7.20 10.16 -34.80
CA GLY A 517 8.35 9.59 -35.53
C GLY A 517 9.43 10.60 -35.93
N GLY A 518 9.18 11.91 -35.76
CA GLY A 518 10.10 13.01 -35.99
C GLY A 518 9.62 14.30 -35.30
N PRO A 519 10.44 15.37 -35.27
CA PRO A 519 10.01 16.67 -34.77
C PRO A 519 8.92 17.27 -35.65
N ALA A 520 7.96 17.99 -35.05
CA ALA A 520 6.90 18.64 -35.81
C ALA A 520 7.43 19.82 -36.64
N THR A 521 7.09 19.87 -37.92
CA THR A 521 7.42 21.02 -38.77
C THR A 521 6.57 22.24 -38.39
N ALA A 522 7.18 23.42 -38.30
CA ALA A 522 6.47 24.66 -38.00
C ALA A 522 5.35 24.93 -39.03
N GLY A 523 4.12 25.11 -38.55
CA GLY A 523 2.90 25.27 -39.37
C GLY A 523 2.02 24.02 -39.43
N ASN A 524 2.58 22.82 -39.24
CA ASN A 524 1.81 21.58 -39.20
C ASN A 524 1.22 21.35 -37.79
N ARG A 525 -0.11 21.23 -37.66
CA ARG A 525 -0.73 20.86 -36.37
C ARG A 525 -0.38 19.44 -35.94
N LEU A 526 -0.27 18.53 -36.91
CA LEU A 526 0.16 17.14 -36.72
C LEU A 526 1.10 16.78 -37.88
N ASP A 527 2.27 16.25 -37.54
CA ASP A 527 3.31 15.78 -38.44
C ASP A 527 3.59 14.31 -38.12
N VAL A 528 3.55 13.42 -39.12
CA VAL A 528 3.73 11.98 -38.94
C VAL A 528 4.75 11.46 -39.94
N THR A 529 5.90 11.03 -39.44
CA THR A 529 6.94 10.40 -40.24
C THR A 529 6.55 8.95 -40.53
N GLY A 530 6.16 8.66 -41.77
CA GLY A 530 5.79 7.32 -42.23
C GLY A 530 4.28 7.18 -42.54
N ASN A 531 3.76 5.96 -42.41
CA ASN A 531 2.37 5.64 -42.77
C ASN A 531 1.41 5.81 -41.60
N THR A 532 0.36 6.62 -41.78
CA THR A 532 -0.74 6.76 -40.81
C THR A 532 -1.93 5.90 -41.21
N LYS A 533 -2.43 5.03 -40.32
CA LYS A 533 -3.68 4.28 -40.52
C LYS A 533 -4.81 4.96 -39.76
N THR A 534 -5.80 5.48 -40.47
CA THR A 534 -6.97 6.16 -39.88
C THR A 534 -8.28 5.50 -40.32
N THR A 535 -9.22 5.39 -39.38
CA THR A 535 -10.63 5.05 -39.64
C THR A 535 -11.48 6.28 -39.36
N ASN A 536 -12.53 6.52 -40.16
CA ASN A 536 -13.40 7.70 -40.05
C ASN A 536 -12.65 9.05 -40.17
N PHE A 537 -11.61 9.10 -41.02
CA PHE A 537 -10.91 10.35 -41.33
C PHE A 537 -11.84 11.32 -42.08
N GLN A 538 -12.06 12.50 -41.50
CA GLN A 538 -12.92 13.55 -42.08
C GLN A 538 -12.09 14.80 -42.37
N MET A 539 -12.15 15.29 -43.61
CA MET A 539 -11.65 16.62 -43.99
C MET A 539 -12.86 17.50 -44.29
N THR A 540 -13.27 18.35 -43.35
CA THR A 540 -14.51 19.12 -43.47
C THR A 540 -14.32 20.54 -44.03
N ASN A 541 -13.14 21.14 -43.86
CA ASN A 541 -12.88 22.49 -44.35
C ASN A 541 -12.86 22.53 -45.88
N GLY A 542 -13.75 23.31 -46.49
CA GLY A 542 -13.97 23.35 -47.95
C GLY A 542 -14.83 22.20 -48.50
N ALA A 543 -15.23 21.23 -47.69
CA ALA A 543 -16.08 20.12 -48.14
C ALA A 543 -17.49 20.64 -48.47
N THR A 544 -17.91 20.45 -49.72
CA THR A 544 -19.25 20.77 -50.20
C THR A 544 -19.88 19.50 -50.77
N ASN A 545 -21.19 19.32 -50.62
CA ASN A 545 -21.87 18.14 -51.16
C ASN A 545 -21.65 18.03 -52.68
N GLY A 546 -21.18 16.87 -53.15
CA GLY A 546 -20.79 16.63 -54.54
C GLY A 546 -19.37 17.05 -54.93
N TYR A 547 -18.57 17.65 -54.03
CA TYR A 547 -17.14 17.91 -54.31
C TYR A 547 -16.31 16.63 -54.12
N ILE A 548 -15.19 16.52 -54.82
CA ILE A 548 -14.22 15.43 -54.62
C ILE A 548 -12.97 15.97 -53.91
N LEU A 549 -12.28 15.08 -53.19
CA LEU A 549 -10.98 15.38 -52.59
C LEU A 549 -9.87 15.08 -53.59
N GLN A 550 -9.19 16.12 -54.07
CA GLN A 550 -7.98 16.00 -54.90
C GLN A 550 -6.74 16.18 -54.04
N SER A 551 -5.68 15.40 -54.28
CA SER A 551 -4.37 15.62 -53.65
C SER A 551 -3.39 16.27 -54.62
N SER A 552 -2.54 17.16 -54.11
CA SER A 552 -1.38 17.68 -54.85
C SER A 552 -0.26 16.63 -54.92
N ALA A 553 0.74 16.87 -55.77
CA ALA A 553 2.00 16.10 -55.80
C ALA A 553 2.79 16.15 -54.47
N THR A 554 2.45 17.08 -53.57
CA THR A 554 3.03 17.20 -52.21
C THR A 554 2.10 16.64 -51.11
N GLY A 555 1.02 15.95 -51.47
CA GLY A 555 0.08 15.32 -50.53
C GLY A 555 -0.95 16.28 -49.90
N VAL A 556 -1.03 17.54 -50.35
CA VAL A 556 -2.02 18.50 -49.84
C VAL A 556 -3.38 18.17 -50.45
N GLY A 557 -4.32 17.72 -49.62
CA GLY A 557 -5.71 17.47 -50.01
C GLY A 557 -6.53 18.76 -50.07
N SER A 558 -7.26 18.97 -51.16
CA SER A 558 -8.20 20.08 -51.35
C SER A 558 -9.52 19.57 -51.96
N TRP A 559 -10.64 20.15 -51.54
CA TRP A 559 -11.95 19.85 -52.10
C TRP A 559 -12.19 20.67 -53.36
N VAL A 560 -12.47 20.00 -54.46
CA VAL A 560 -12.72 20.63 -55.77
C VAL A 560 -14.08 20.21 -56.31
N SER A 561 -14.77 21.16 -56.95
CA SER A 561 -15.98 20.84 -57.71
C SER A 561 -15.63 19.88 -58.86
N PRO A 562 -16.43 18.85 -59.15
CA PRO A 562 -16.21 17.99 -60.31
C PRO A 562 -16.21 18.78 -61.63
N SER A 563 -16.92 19.91 -61.69
CA SER A 563 -16.93 20.82 -62.84
C SER A 563 -15.65 21.65 -63.02
N ALA A 564 -14.79 21.73 -62.00
CA ALA A 564 -13.48 22.37 -62.08
C ALA A 564 -12.37 21.38 -62.48
N LEU A 565 -12.67 20.08 -62.51
CA LEU A 565 -11.81 19.08 -63.12
C LEU A 565 -11.92 19.20 -64.63
N SER A 566 -10.78 19.32 -65.31
CA SER A 566 -10.71 19.06 -66.75
C SER A 566 -10.85 17.54 -66.96
N VAL A 567 -12.08 17.04 -66.95
CA VAL A 567 -12.41 15.66 -67.35
C VAL A 567 -12.22 15.55 -68.86
N THR A 568 -10.99 15.37 -69.31
CA THR A 568 -10.67 14.90 -70.66
C THR A 568 -10.87 13.39 -70.73
N GLU A 569 -12.10 12.94 -70.49
CA GLU A 569 -12.54 11.63 -70.96
C GLU A 569 -12.70 11.72 -72.48
N THR A 570 -11.74 11.14 -73.19
CA THR A 570 -11.83 10.87 -74.62
C THR A 570 -12.41 9.48 -74.82
N ASP A 571 -13.62 9.24 -74.30
CA ASP A 571 -14.44 8.13 -74.75
C ASP A 571 -14.83 8.42 -76.22
N PRO A 572 -14.46 7.58 -77.20
CA PRO A 572 -14.73 7.87 -78.59
C PRO A 572 -16.23 7.78 -78.87
N GLN A 573 -16.88 8.94 -78.93
CA GLN A 573 -18.28 9.08 -79.36
C GLN A 573 -18.50 8.24 -80.62
N VAL A 574 -19.43 7.29 -80.52
CA VAL A 574 -19.75 6.33 -81.58
C VAL A 574 -20.25 7.09 -82.80
N SER A 575 -19.36 7.27 -83.76
CA SER A 575 -19.58 8.08 -84.97
C SER A 575 -19.09 7.33 -86.20
N SER A 576 -19.93 7.34 -87.23
CA SER A 576 -19.65 6.84 -88.58
C SER A 576 -19.44 8.01 -89.52
N THR A 577 -18.69 7.81 -90.61
CA THR A 577 -18.55 8.81 -91.67
C THR A 577 -19.72 8.77 -92.67
N ALA A 578 -20.43 7.65 -92.75
CA ALA A 578 -21.69 7.51 -93.48
C ALA A 578 -22.87 7.29 -92.52
N THR A 579 -23.98 8.02 -92.73
CA THR A 579 -25.21 7.96 -91.91
C THR A 579 -25.88 6.58 -91.88
N SER A 580 -25.50 5.70 -92.80
CA SER A 580 -26.08 4.37 -93.00
C SER A 580 -25.08 3.25 -92.68
N ALA A 581 -23.87 3.53 -92.21
CA ALA A 581 -22.89 2.49 -91.87
C ALA A 581 -22.83 2.25 -90.36
N VAL A 582 -22.89 0.99 -89.93
CA VAL A 582 -22.66 0.63 -88.51
C VAL A 582 -21.15 0.75 -88.23
N PRO A 583 -20.69 1.64 -87.33
CA PRO A 583 -19.25 1.84 -87.11
C PRO A 583 -18.57 0.63 -86.44
N ARG A 584 -17.29 0.42 -86.73
CA ARG A 584 -16.42 -0.60 -86.12
C ARG A 584 -15.12 0.02 -85.60
N TRP A 585 -14.56 -0.58 -84.56
CA TRP A 585 -13.20 -0.31 -84.12
C TRP A 585 -12.20 -1.09 -84.98
N ASN A 586 -11.16 -0.42 -85.50
CA ASN A 586 -10.11 -1.07 -86.31
C ASN A 586 -8.80 -1.37 -85.54
N GLY A 587 -8.74 -1.02 -84.25
CA GLY A 587 -7.51 -1.08 -83.43
C GLY A 587 -6.86 0.27 -83.14
N ALA A 588 -7.22 1.34 -83.87
CA ALA A 588 -6.68 2.69 -83.70
C ALA A 588 -7.73 3.81 -83.78
N THR A 589 -8.76 3.67 -84.61
CA THR A 589 -9.90 4.60 -84.73
C THR A 589 -11.22 3.86 -84.93
N LEU A 590 -12.33 4.53 -84.66
CA LEU A 590 -13.62 4.15 -85.25
C LEU A 590 -13.59 4.44 -86.75
N VAL A 591 -14.15 3.53 -87.54
CA VAL A 591 -14.31 3.62 -89.00
C VAL A 591 -15.61 2.94 -89.42
N ASP A 592 -16.11 3.23 -90.62
CA ASP A 592 -17.32 2.60 -91.14
C ASP A 592 -17.17 1.05 -91.24
N GLY A 593 -18.17 0.34 -90.71
CA GLY A 593 -18.28 -1.11 -90.76
C GLY A 593 -18.69 -1.63 -92.13
N VAL A 594 -18.72 -2.96 -92.25
CA VAL A 594 -19.17 -3.65 -93.48
C VAL A 594 -20.69 -3.84 -93.53
N ILE A 595 -21.42 -3.43 -92.49
CA ILE A 595 -22.88 -3.48 -92.43
C ILE A 595 -23.40 -2.08 -92.74
N VAL A 596 -24.25 -1.99 -93.77
CA VAL A 596 -24.93 -0.78 -94.20
C VAL A 596 -26.43 -0.97 -94.02
N ASP A 597 -27.06 -0.12 -93.22
CA ASP A 597 -28.49 -0.06 -92.97
C ASP A 597 -29.02 1.27 -93.52
N ASP A 598 -29.83 1.21 -94.59
CA ASP A 598 -30.44 2.39 -95.21
C ASP A 598 -31.79 2.78 -94.58
N ALA A 599 -32.07 2.24 -93.38
CA ALA A 599 -33.34 2.24 -92.65
C ALA A 599 -34.50 1.48 -93.34
N THR A 600 -34.28 0.95 -94.54
CA THR A 600 -35.28 0.20 -95.32
C THR A 600 -34.82 -1.24 -95.61
N ASN A 601 -33.51 -1.45 -95.77
CA ASN A 601 -32.83 -2.67 -96.21
C ASN A 601 -31.45 -2.76 -95.54
N VAL A 602 -30.93 -3.97 -95.39
CA VAL A 602 -29.58 -4.20 -94.81
C VAL A 602 -28.65 -4.84 -95.84
N GLY A 603 -27.50 -4.21 -96.08
CA GLY A 603 -26.40 -4.74 -96.88
C GLY A 603 -25.23 -5.18 -96.01
N VAL A 604 -24.62 -6.33 -96.33
CA VAL A 604 -23.40 -6.83 -95.65
C VAL A 604 -22.30 -7.06 -96.70
N GLY A 605 -21.27 -6.22 -96.65
CA GLY A 605 -20.19 -6.18 -97.64
C GLY A 605 -20.57 -5.58 -98.99
N ILE A 606 -21.74 -4.92 -99.07
CA ILE A 606 -22.31 -4.27 -100.26
C ILE A 606 -23.33 -3.21 -99.79
N THR A 607 -23.53 -2.15 -100.58
CA THR A 607 -24.63 -1.21 -100.39
C THR A 607 -25.95 -1.89 -100.81
N PRO A 608 -26.98 -1.97 -99.96
CA PRO A 608 -28.20 -2.67 -100.30
C PRO A 608 -28.92 -2.01 -101.48
N SER A 609 -29.45 -2.84 -102.39
CA SER A 609 -30.20 -2.40 -103.57
C SER A 609 -31.71 -2.34 -103.32
N ALA A 610 -32.38 -1.37 -103.95
CA ALA A 610 -33.80 -1.09 -103.72
C ALA A 610 -34.69 -2.30 -104.07
N GLY A 611 -35.38 -2.84 -103.05
CA GLY A 611 -36.25 -4.02 -103.17
C GLY A 611 -35.72 -5.26 -102.46
N ASN A 612 -34.40 -5.34 -102.21
CA ASN A 612 -33.77 -6.47 -101.54
C ASN A 612 -33.63 -6.19 -100.03
N LYS A 613 -34.47 -6.81 -99.20
CA LYS A 613 -34.51 -6.55 -97.74
C LYS A 613 -33.23 -6.94 -96.99
N LEU A 614 -32.48 -7.92 -97.51
CA LEU A 614 -31.18 -8.32 -97.02
C LEU A 614 -30.29 -8.71 -98.21
N GLU A 615 -29.17 -8.04 -98.38
CA GLU A 615 -28.22 -8.30 -99.46
C GLU A 615 -26.82 -8.58 -98.89
N ILE A 616 -26.19 -9.69 -99.31
CA ILE A 616 -24.93 -10.16 -98.73
C ILE A 616 -23.96 -10.47 -99.86
N ASN A 617 -22.78 -9.85 -99.83
CA ASN A 617 -21.71 -10.09 -100.79
C ASN A 617 -20.95 -11.39 -100.48
N GLY A 618 -21.61 -12.54 -100.69
CA GLY A 618 -21.03 -13.85 -100.41
C GLY A 618 -22.06 -14.97 -100.22
N LYS A 619 -21.64 -16.07 -99.58
CA LYS A 619 -22.50 -17.21 -99.25
C LYS A 619 -23.14 -17.04 -97.87
N THR A 620 -24.45 -17.24 -97.79
CA THR A 620 -25.20 -17.23 -96.53
C THR A 620 -25.46 -18.65 -96.04
N LYS A 621 -25.24 -18.92 -94.75
CA LYS A 621 -25.58 -20.19 -94.09
C LYS A 621 -26.73 -19.97 -93.12
N THR A 622 -27.87 -20.60 -93.35
CA THR A 622 -29.09 -20.48 -92.53
C THR A 622 -29.55 -21.87 -92.07
N THR A 623 -30.12 -21.95 -90.87
CA THR A 623 -30.59 -23.22 -90.29
C THR A 623 -32.10 -23.41 -90.38
N ASN A 624 -32.87 -22.32 -90.59
CA ASN A 624 -34.33 -22.29 -90.59
C ASN A 624 -34.89 -21.28 -91.63
N PHE A 625 -34.47 -21.37 -92.90
CA PHE A 625 -34.98 -20.47 -93.95
C PHE A 625 -36.39 -20.88 -94.41
N GLN A 626 -37.36 -19.96 -94.34
CA GLN A 626 -38.74 -20.21 -94.73
C GLN A 626 -39.16 -19.24 -95.87
N MET A 627 -39.71 -19.79 -96.95
CA MET A 627 -40.34 -19.03 -98.04
C MET A 627 -41.86 -19.23 -97.99
N THR A 628 -42.55 -18.34 -97.26
CA THR A 628 -43.99 -18.48 -96.98
C THR A 628 -44.91 -17.86 -98.03
N ASN A 629 -44.39 -16.98 -98.90
CA ASN A 629 -45.20 -16.29 -99.89
C ASN A 629 -45.57 -17.23 -101.06
N SER A 630 -46.84 -17.22 -101.48
CA SER A 630 -47.40 -18.07 -102.55
C SER A 630 -47.32 -19.60 -102.33
N ALA A 631 -47.05 -20.09 -101.11
CA ALA A 631 -47.12 -21.51 -100.80
C ALA A 631 -48.58 -21.98 -100.65
N ALA A 632 -48.96 -23.10 -101.28
CA ALA A 632 -50.30 -23.68 -101.22
C ALA A 632 -50.25 -25.22 -101.13
N ASN A 633 -51.27 -25.83 -100.54
CA ASN A 633 -51.32 -27.30 -100.40
C ASN A 633 -51.44 -27.97 -101.78
N GLY A 634 -50.65 -29.02 -102.03
CA GLY A 634 -50.55 -29.69 -103.32
C GLY A 634 -49.60 -29.04 -104.35
N TYR A 635 -48.84 -28.01 -103.94
CA TYR A 635 -47.82 -27.36 -104.78
C TYR A 635 -46.40 -27.81 -104.40
N ILE A 636 -45.48 -27.81 -105.37
CA ILE A 636 -44.05 -28.09 -105.20
C ILE A 636 -43.19 -26.85 -105.48
N LEU A 637 -42.06 -26.71 -104.79
CA LEU A 637 -41.11 -25.61 -105.00
C LEU A 637 -40.13 -25.96 -106.13
N GLN A 638 -40.11 -25.16 -107.18
CA GLN A 638 -39.21 -25.28 -108.33
C GLN A 638 -38.25 -24.09 -108.37
N SER A 639 -37.02 -24.30 -108.85
CA SER A 639 -36.04 -23.21 -109.02
C SER A 639 -35.74 -22.93 -110.50
N ASP A 640 -35.44 -21.68 -110.82
CA ASP A 640 -34.96 -21.26 -112.14
C ASP A 640 -33.41 -21.32 -112.25
N ALA A 641 -32.89 -21.03 -113.45
CA ALA A 641 -31.46 -21.06 -113.72
C ALA A 641 -30.65 -19.93 -113.05
N ALA A 642 -31.31 -18.93 -112.47
CA ALA A 642 -30.69 -17.86 -111.67
C ALA A 642 -30.74 -18.14 -110.16
N GLY A 643 -31.45 -19.19 -109.73
CA GLY A 643 -31.60 -19.61 -108.33
C GLY A 643 -32.85 -19.07 -107.63
N ASN A 644 -33.79 -18.44 -108.34
CA ASN A 644 -35.05 -18.00 -107.77
C ASN A 644 -36.01 -19.18 -107.59
N GLY A 645 -36.75 -19.23 -106.47
CA GLY A 645 -37.70 -20.31 -106.16
C GLY A 645 -39.19 -19.89 -106.25
N THR A 646 -40.02 -20.72 -106.89
CA THR A 646 -41.47 -20.49 -107.07
C THR A 646 -42.29 -21.79 -106.92
N TRP A 647 -43.55 -21.67 -106.48
CA TRP A 647 -44.44 -22.82 -106.20
C TRP A 647 -45.39 -23.16 -107.38
N VAL A 648 -45.56 -24.45 -107.73
CA VAL A 648 -46.42 -24.92 -108.86
C VAL A 648 -47.21 -26.22 -108.55
N ALA A 649 -48.36 -26.46 -109.20
CA ALA A 649 -49.35 -27.51 -108.85
C ALA A 649 -49.12 -28.92 -109.47
N ASN A 650 -49.75 -29.96 -108.89
CA ASN A 650 -49.54 -31.41 -109.18
C ASN A 650 -50.80 -32.13 -109.74
N THR A 651 -50.65 -33.07 -110.69
CA THR A 651 -51.77 -33.66 -111.49
C THR A 651 -51.78 -35.20 -111.59
N ALA A 652 -51.89 -35.94 -110.47
CA ALA A 652 -51.74 -37.41 -110.44
C ALA A 652 -52.81 -38.17 -109.60
N ALA A 653 -54.11 -38.03 -109.90
CA ALA A 653 -55.19 -38.69 -109.14
C ALA A 653 -56.33 -39.24 -110.03
N ASN A 654 -56.21 -40.49 -110.54
CA ASN A 654 -57.24 -41.10 -111.41
C ASN A 654 -57.26 -42.65 -111.50
N LEU A 655 -56.45 -43.37 -110.70
CA LEU A 655 -56.41 -44.84 -110.66
C LEU A 655 -57.40 -45.40 -109.64
N SER A 656 -57.96 -46.60 -109.89
CA SER A 656 -58.90 -47.25 -108.98
C SER A 656 -58.23 -47.82 -107.73
N MET A 657 -58.75 -47.47 -106.54
CA MET A 657 -58.35 -48.04 -105.26
C MET A 657 -59.57 -48.28 -104.38
N VAL A 658 -59.68 -49.49 -103.84
CA VAL A 658 -60.80 -49.95 -103.01
C VAL A 658 -60.29 -50.71 -101.79
N ARG A 659 -60.89 -50.50 -100.63
CA ARG A 659 -60.81 -51.39 -99.46
C ARG A 659 -62.21 -51.60 -98.88
N ALA A 660 -62.60 -52.87 -98.77
CA ALA A 660 -63.86 -53.31 -98.17
C ALA A 660 -63.64 -54.27 -96.98
N ASN A 661 -64.66 -54.41 -96.14
CA ASN A 661 -64.72 -55.14 -94.88
C ASN A 661 -66.11 -55.80 -94.72
N ILE A 662 -66.32 -56.54 -93.63
CA ILE A 662 -67.65 -57.02 -93.22
C ILE A 662 -68.15 -56.23 -92.00
N SER A 663 -69.44 -55.88 -91.95
CA SER A 663 -70.04 -55.11 -90.84
C SER A 663 -70.32 -55.92 -89.57
N GLY A 664 -70.40 -57.24 -89.69
CA GLY A 664 -70.68 -58.15 -88.58
C GLY A 664 -70.20 -59.56 -88.90
N ALA A 665 -70.14 -60.40 -87.86
CA ALA A 665 -69.61 -61.75 -87.97
C ALA A 665 -70.49 -62.65 -88.87
N GLN A 666 -69.85 -63.45 -89.73
CA GLN A 666 -70.51 -64.31 -90.72
C GLN A 666 -70.18 -65.78 -90.45
N ALA A 667 -71.21 -66.60 -90.26
CA ALA A 667 -71.07 -68.04 -90.09
C ALA A 667 -70.79 -68.73 -91.45
N LEU A 668 -69.86 -69.67 -91.44
CA LEU A 668 -69.64 -70.59 -92.56
C LEU A 668 -70.55 -71.81 -92.36
N THR A 669 -71.54 -71.94 -93.24
CA THR A 669 -72.59 -72.96 -93.23
C THR A 669 -72.62 -73.67 -94.59
N PHE A 670 -71.93 -74.80 -94.68
CA PHE A 670 -71.81 -75.57 -95.92
C PHE A 670 -72.99 -76.55 -96.09
N PRO A 671 -73.83 -76.41 -97.12
CA PRO A 671 -74.83 -77.44 -97.45
C PRO A 671 -74.15 -78.70 -98.04
N PRO A 672 -74.75 -79.90 -97.90
CA PRO A 672 -74.13 -81.14 -98.39
C PRO A 672 -73.80 -81.08 -99.89
N GLY A 673 -72.51 -81.13 -100.22
CA GLY A 673 -72.01 -81.14 -101.60
C GLY A 673 -71.36 -79.83 -102.09
N ALA A 674 -71.36 -78.75 -101.31
CA ALA A 674 -70.61 -77.53 -101.61
C ALA A 674 -69.46 -77.33 -100.60
N SER A 675 -68.22 -77.17 -101.09
CA SER A 675 -67.05 -76.99 -100.20
C SER A 675 -66.63 -75.53 -100.01
N TRP A 676 -67.01 -74.62 -100.92
CA TRP A 676 -66.72 -73.17 -100.83
C TRP A 676 -67.98 -72.34 -100.60
N GLN A 677 -67.88 -71.36 -99.70
CA GLN A 677 -68.92 -70.36 -99.41
C GLN A 677 -68.36 -68.95 -99.68
N LYS A 678 -69.19 -68.05 -100.23
CA LYS A 678 -68.81 -66.65 -100.44
C LYS A 678 -68.73 -65.91 -99.10
N ILE A 679 -67.69 -65.08 -98.94
CA ILE A 679 -67.60 -64.10 -97.85
C ILE A 679 -68.23 -62.81 -98.34
N ASN A 680 -69.28 -62.31 -97.67
CA ASN A 680 -69.99 -61.13 -98.13
C ASN A 680 -69.38 -59.84 -97.53
N PHE A 681 -68.34 -59.31 -98.17
CA PHE A 681 -67.74 -58.01 -97.86
C PHE A 681 -68.76 -56.89 -98.11
N ASN A 682 -69.46 -56.46 -97.06
CA ASN A 682 -70.64 -55.61 -97.12
C ASN A 682 -70.47 -54.22 -96.50
N THR A 683 -69.23 -53.73 -96.40
CA THR A 683 -68.91 -52.36 -95.95
C THR A 683 -67.65 -51.86 -96.63
N GLU A 684 -67.67 -50.66 -97.18
CA GLU A 684 -66.47 -49.99 -97.71
C GLU A 684 -65.75 -49.20 -96.62
N SER A 685 -64.42 -49.31 -96.57
CA SER A 685 -63.55 -48.35 -95.87
C SER A 685 -63.23 -47.16 -96.78
N PHE A 686 -63.00 -47.42 -98.07
CA PHE A 686 -62.98 -46.43 -99.14
C PHE A 686 -63.16 -47.12 -100.49
N ASP A 687 -63.79 -46.44 -101.43
CA ASP A 687 -63.74 -46.74 -102.86
C ASP A 687 -63.53 -45.40 -103.59
N SER A 688 -62.44 -45.28 -104.33
CA SER A 688 -62.09 -44.04 -105.02
C SER A 688 -62.92 -43.78 -106.29
N ASN A 689 -63.53 -44.81 -106.87
CA ASN A 689 -64.23 -44.75 -108.16
C ASN A 689 -65.66 -45.35 -108.13
N ASN A 690 -66.12 -45.86 -106.97
CA ASN A 690 -67.44 -46.44 -106.74
C ASN A 690 -67.72 -47.67 -107.65
N GLU A 691 -66.80 -48.64 -107.60
CA GLU A 691 -66.74 -49.86 -108.43
C GLU A 691 -67.01 -51.14 -107.62
N PHE A 692 -67.08 -51.02 -106.30
CA PHE A 692 -67.45 -52.09 -105.37
C PHE A 692 -68.95 -52.10 -105.09
N ASP A 693 -69.53 -53.28 -104.92
CA ASP A 693 -70.91 -53.49 -104.52
C ASP A 693 -70.95 -54.21 -103.17
N THR A 694 -71.29 -53.47 -102.13
CA THR A 694 -71.45 -53.97 -100.75
C THR A 694 -72.72 -54.78 -100.51
N THR A 695 -73.69 -54.79 -101.44
CA THR A 695 -74.87 -55.65 -101.31
C THR A 695 -74.56 -57.09 -101.71
N THR A 696 -73.73 -57.27 -102.74
CA THR A 696 -73.31 -58.60 -103.21
C THR A 696 -71.93 -59.01 -102.72
N GLY A 697 -71.06 -58.07 -102.29
CA GLY A 697 -69.68 -58.32 -101.91
C GLY A 697 -68.78 -58.60 -103.11
N ARG A 698 -68.86 -57.74 -104.13
CA ARG A 698 -68.22 -57.92 -105.45
C ARG A 698 -67.55 -56.63 -105.91
N PHE A 699 -66.31 -56.72 -106.38
CA PHE A 699 -65.69 -55.66 -107.17
C PHE A 699 -66.00 -55.88 -108.65
N THR A 700 -66.40 -54.83 -109.39
CA THR A 700 -66.59 -54.90 -110.86
C THR A 700 -65.81 -53.78 -111.54
N ALA A 701 -64.83 -54.14 -112.37
CA ALA A 701 -63.94 -53.14 -112.99
C ALA A 701 -64.69 -52.29 -114.02
N THR A 702 -64.70 -50.96 -113.86
CA THR A 702 -65.24 -50.00 -114.84
C THR A 702 -64.21 -49.60 -115.90
N LYS A 703 -62.93 -49.88 -115.64
CA LYS A 703 -61.80 -49.71 -116.56
C LYS A 703 -61.17 -51.07 -116.86
N ALA A 704 -60.59 -51.24 -118.05
CA ALA A 704 -59.74 -52.40 -118.31
C ALA A 704 -58.33 -52.10 -117.77
N GLY A 705 -57.70 -53.07 -117.12
CA GLY A 705 -56.40 -52.83 -116.48
C GLY A 705 -55.83 -54.04 -115.75
N PHE A 706 -54.67 -53.82 -115.13
CA PHE A 706 -54.05 -54.77 -114.21
C PHE A 706 -54.35 -54.35 -112.77
N TYR A 707 -55.02 -55.23 -112.05
CA TYR A 707 -55.48 -55.00 -110.69
C TYR A 707 -54.73 -55.90 -109.72
N ARG A 708 -54.16 -55.32 -108.68
CA ARG A 708 -53.67 -56.06 -107.52
C ARG A 708 -54.85 -56.32 -106.59
N ILE A 709 -55.18 -57.59 -106.40
CA ILE A 709 -56.21 -58.06 -105.50
C ILE A 709 -55.53 -58.61 -104.25
N THR A 710 -55.95 -58.16 -103.07
CA THR A 710 -55.53 -58.75 -101.80
C THR A 710 -56.74 -58.94 -100.91
N ALA A 711 -56.96 -60.13 -100.39
CA ALA A 711 -58.09 -60.41 -99.51
C ALA A 711 -57.68 -61.31 -98.35
N SER A 712 -58.32 -61.12 -97.22
CA SER A 712 -58.11 -61.91 -96.02
C SER A 712 -59.37 -62.00 -95.17
N TYR A 713 -59.46 -63.07 -94.38
CA TYR A 713 -60.44 -63.18 -93.30
C TYR A 713 -59.78 -63.63 -92.02
N HIS A 714 -60.40 -63.23 -90.91
CA HIS A 714 -60.06 -63.62 -89.56
C HIS A 714 -61.28 -64.23 -88.86
N THR A 715 -61.08 -65.28 -88.07
CA THR A 715 -62.13 -65.91 -87.26
C THR A 715 -61.93 -65.62 -85.79
N ASN A 716 -63.01 -65.67 -85.01
CA ASN A 716 -62.88 -65.80 -83.56
C ASN A 716 -62.19 -67.14 -83.19
N ASN A 717 -61.83 -67.28 -81.91
CA ASN A 717 -60.96 -68.35 -81.41
C ASN A 717 -61.49 -69.77 -81.77
N GLN A 718 -60.82 -70.47 -82.68
CA GLN A 718 -61.19 -71.81 -83.14
C GLN A 718 -60.44 -72.88 -82.37
N SER A 719 -61.16 -73.83 -81.76
CA SER A 719 -60.61 -74.96 -81.00
C SER A 719 -60.80 -76.28 -81.74
N ASN A 720 -60.25 -76.38 -82.95
CA ASN A 720 -60.34 -77.56 -83.79
C ASN A 720 -59.08 -77.69 -84.68
N THR A 721 -58.82 -78.90 -85.20
CA THR A 721 -57.66 -79.18 -86.06
C THR A 721 -58.14 -79.57 -87.45
N ASN A 722 -58.32 -78.59 -88.33
CA ASN A 722 -58.88 -78.75 -89.68
C ASN A 722 -58.35 -77.70 -90.66
N LEU A 723 -58.57 -77.93 -91.96
CA LEU A 723 -58.19 -77.02 -93.04
C LEU A 723 -59.04 -75.74 -93.04
N TYR A 724 -58.37 -74.59 -93.14
CA TYR A 724 -58.99 -73.29 -93.40
C TYR A 724 -58.40 -72.70 -94.67
N SER A 725 -59.26 -72.39 -95.64
CA SER A 725 -58.88 -71.91 -96.96
C SER A 725 -59.55 -70.57 -97.29
N ILE A 726 -58.88 -69.71 -98.07
CA ILE A 726 -59.44 -68.51 -98.72
C ILE A 726 -59.09 -68.50 -100.20
N ALA A 727 -60.02 -68.14 -101.07
CA ALA A 727 -59.83 -68.07 -102.52
C ALA A 727 -60.34 -66.75 -103.13
N VAL A 728 -59.61 -66.27 -104.15
CA VAL A 728 -60.08 -65.27 -105.11
C VAL A 728 -60.78 -66.01 -106.26
N MET A 729 -62.03 -65.64 -106.51
CA MET A 729 -62.80 -66.05 -107.67
C MET A 729 -62.89 -64.88 -108.64
N VAL A 730 -62.66 -65.11 -109.93
CA VAL A 730 -62.71 -64.10 -110.99
C VAL A 730 -63.78 -64.53 -111.99
N ASN A 731 -64.77 -63.67 -112.24
CA ASN A 731 -65.93 -63.97 -113.08
C ASN A 731 -66.68 -65.29 -112.69
N GLY A 732 -66.67 -65.65 -111.41
CA GLY A 732 -67.26 -66.88 -110.88
C GLY A 732 -66.40 -68.14 -111.04
N GLY A 733 -65.25 -68.05 -111.73
CA GLY A 733 -64.26 -69.12 -111.82
C GLY A 733 -63.19 -69.00 -110.72
N TYR A 734 -62.69 -70.15 -110.25
CA TYR A 734 -61.60 -70.19 -109.28
C TYR A 734 -60.29 -69.69 -109.91
N TYR A 735 -59.60 -68.76 -109.23
CA TYR A 735 -58.36 -68.15 -109.72
C TYR A 735 -57.14 -68.50 -108.87
N GLN A 736 -57.19 -68.27 -107.56
CA GLN A 736 -56.07 -68.56 -106.65
C GLN A 736 -56.58 -68.73 -105.21
N MET A 737 -56.02 -69.67 -104.44
CA MET A 737 -56.30 -69.83 -103.01
C MET A 737 -55.04 -69.87 -102.16
N THR A 738 -55.25 -69.74 -100.85
CA THR A 738 -54.29 -70.13 -99.81
C THR A 738 -55.03 -71.00 -98.79
N SER A 739 -54.47 -72.19 -98.51
CA SER A 739 -55.06 -73.20 -97.63
C SER A 739 -54.00 -73.70 -96.65
N HIS A 740 -54.34 -73.71 -95.37
CA HIS A 740 -53.47 -74.25 -94.31
C HIS A 740 -54.32 -74.88 -93.20
N ASP A 741 -53.86 -75.99 -92.65
CA ASP A 741 -54.46 -76.56 -91.44
C ASP A 741 -54.27 -75.62 -90.26
N HIS A 742 -55.33 -75.45 -89.48
CA HIS A 742 -55.26 -74.94 -88.12
C HIS A 742 -55.09 -76.12 -87.16
N SER A 743 -54.45 -75.91 -86.02
CA SER A 743 -54.29 -76.94 -85.00
C SER A 743 -54.29 -76.35 -83.59
N GLY A 744 -55.14 -76.88 -82.71
CA GLY A 744 -55.29 -76.40 -81.34
C GLY A 744 -56.35 -75.31 -81.18
N SER A 745 -56.19 -74.46 -80.16
CA SER A 745 -57.10 -73.36 -79.84
C SER A 745 -56.45 -72.02 -80.17
N GLY A 746 -56.94 -71.34 -81.21
CA GLY A 746 -56.41 -70.05 -81.68
C GLY A 746 -57.33 -69.40 -82.71
N ASN A 747 -57.24 -68.08 -82.87
CA ASN A 747 -57.88 -67.40 -84.01
C ASN A 747 -57.22 -67.84 -85.32
N VAL A 748 -58.01 -67.98 -86.39
CA VAL A 748 -57.49 -68.35 -87.71
C VAL A 748 -57.56 -67.16 -88.64
N GLU A 749 -56.44 -66.85 -89.29
CA GLU A 749 -56.35 -65.84 -90.34
C GLU A 749 -55.87 -66.48 -91.63
N ARG A 750 -56.52 -66.18 -92.75
CA ARG A 750 -56.13 -66.63 -94.08
C ARG A 750 -56.15 -65.46 -95.03
N SER A 751 -55.09 -65.29 -95.82
CA SER A 751 -54.94 -64.23 -96.80
C SER A 751 -54.49 -64.78 -98.14
N VAL A 752 -54.83 -64.07 -99.21
CA VAL A 752 -54.46 -64.36 -100.59
C VAL A 752 -54.22 -63.03 -101.31
N SER A 753 -53.17 -62.97 -102.13
CA SER A 753 -52.86 -61.80 -102.97
C SER A 753 -52.44 -62.27 -104.36
N CYS A 754 -52.95 -61.60 -105.40
CA CYS A 754 -52.67 -61.90 -106.79
C CYS A 754 -52.79 -60.67 -107.69
N LEU A 755 -52.20 -60.75 -108.88
CA LEU A 755 -52.46 -59.79 -109.95
C LEU A 755 -53.48 -60.40 -110.90
N VAL A 756 -54.59 -59.69 -111.12
CA VAL A 756 -55.66 -60.10 -112.03
C VAL A 756 -55.76 -59.06 -113.14
N GLN A 757 -55.74 -59.51 -114.40
CA GLN A 757 -56.10 -58.67 -115.53
C GLN A 757 -57.62 -58.70 -115.69
N LEU A 758 -58.26 -57.53 -115.60
CA LEU A 758 -59.71 -57.40 -115.76
C LEU A 758 -60.03 -56.58 -117.00
N ALA A 759 -61.02 -57.03 -117.76
CA ALA A 759 -61.72 -56.21 -118.74
C ALA A 759 -62.84 -55.42 -118.05
N VAL A 760 -63.33 -54.37 -118.70
CA VAL A 760 -64.52 -53.63 -118.23
C VAL A 760 -65.71 -54.59 -118.05
N GLY A 761 -66.34 -54.55 -116.89
CA GLY A 761 -67.42 -55.47 -116.49
C GLY A 761 -66.96 -56.81 -115.92
N GLY A 762 -65.65 -57.11 -115.93
CA GLY A 762 -65.08 -58.26 -115.24
C GLY A 762 -65.09 -58.04 -113.72
N TYR A 763 -65.39 -59.10 -112.96
CA TYR A 763 -65.63 -59.00 -111.52
C TYR A 763 -64.80 -59.98 -110.67
N VAL A 764 -64.61 -59.61 -109.40
CA VAL A 764 -63.82 -60.37 -108.42
C VAL A 764 -64.60 -60.53 -107.12
N GLU A 765 -64.55 -61.74 -106.56
CA GLU A 765 -65.27 -62.16 -105.36
C GLU A 765 -64.39 -63.08 -104.49
N ILE A 766 -64.61 -63.09 -103.18
CA ILE A 766 -63.79 -63.83 -102.21
C ILE A 766 -64.61 -64.92 -101.52
N TYR A 767 -64.04 -66.11 -101.44
CA TYR A 767 -64.68 -67.32 -100.90
C TYR A 767 -63.80 -67.98 -99.84
N ALA A 768 -64.43 -68.70 -98.90
CA ALA A 768 -63.78 -69.52 -97.88
C ALA A 768 -64.27 -70.97 -97.95
N GLU A 769 -63.40 -71.91 -97.60
CA GLU A 769 -63.70 -73.34 -97.46
C GLU A 769 -63.24 -73.83 -96.09
N ASN A 770 -64.08 -74.66 -95.47
CA ASN A 770 -63.81 -75.33 -94.21
C ASN A 770 -64.70 -76.58 -94.08
N PHE A 771 -64.23 -77.63 -93.41
CA PHE A 771 -64.97 -78.88 -93.22
C PHE A 771 -65.58 -79.03 -91.80
N VAL A 772 -65.59 -77.96 -91.00
CA VAL A 772 -66.12 -77.91 -89.63
C VAL A 772 -67.38 -77.05 -89.57
N SER A 773 -68.44 -77.59 -88.97
CA SER A 773 -69.67 -76.84 -88.69
C SER A 773 -69.47 -75.86 -87.54
N GLY A 774 -69.94 -74.61 -87.71
CA GLY A 774 -69.95 -73.58 -86.67
C GLY A 774 -68.79 -72.57 -86.71
N VAL A 775 -67.90 -72.64 -87.71
CA VAL A 775 -66.87 -71.62 -87.93
C VAL A 775 -67.51 -70.27 -88.21
N THR A 776 -67.03 -69.21 -87.56
CA THR A 776 -67.53 -67.84 -87.75
C THR A 776 -66.38 -66.89 -88.05
N ILE A 777 -66.43 -66.25 -89.22
CA ILE A 777 -65.55 -65.14 -89.60
C ILE A 777 -66.00 -63.90 -88.83
N ASP A 778 -65.08 -63.18 -88.20
CA ASP A 778 -65.39 -61.95 -87.46
C ASP A 778 -65.09 -60.67 -88.26
N SER A 779 -65.73 -59.58 -87.84
CA SER A 779 -65.67 -58.26 -88.46
C SER A 779 -64.45 -57.43 -88.04
N TYR A 780 -63.32 -58.08 -87.70
CA TYR A 780 -62.12 -57.36 -87.30
C TYR A 780 -61.47 -56.66 -88.51
N SER A 781 -61.79 -55.38 -88.69
CA SER A 781 -61.54 -54.60 -89.92
C SER A 781 -60.08 -54.43 -90.32
N ALA A 782 -59.13 -54.69 -89.42
CA ALA A 782 -57.70 -54.70 -89.71
C ALA A 782 -57.19 -56.01 -90.34
N LYS A 783 -58.01 -57.07 -90.36
CA LYS A 783 -57.63 -58.43 -90.80
C LYS A 783 -58.64 -59.12 -91.71
N THR A 784 -59.93 -58.83 -91.56
CA THR A 784 -60.96 -59.24 -92.53
C THR A 784 -61.18 -58.12 -93.54
N THR A 785 -60.37 -58.13 -94.61
CA THR A 785 -60.32 -57.08 -95.65
C THR A 785 -60.39 -57.67 -97.07
N PHE A 786 -60.89 -56.88 -98.02
CA PHE A 786 -60.79 -57.13 -99.46
C PHE A 786 -60.37 -55.81 -100.14
N GLU A 787 -59.21 -55.83 -100.78
CA GLU A 787 -58.53 -54.67 -101.36
C GLU A 787 -58.25 -54.86 -102.84
N ILE A 788 -58.44 -53.78 -103.60
CA ILE A 788 -58.21 -53.70 -105.03
C ILE A 788 -57.43 -52.43 -105.35
N GLU A 789 -56.38 -52.54 -106.15
CA GLU A 789 -55.59 -51.41 -106.64
C GLU A 789 -55.29 -51.58 -108.14
N GLN A 790 -55.73 -50.62 -108.96
CA GLN A 790 -55.32 -50.56 -110.37
C GLN A 790 -53.91 -50.01 -110.46
N ILE A 791 -52.98 -50.88 -110.85
CA ILE A 791 -51.56 -50.52 -111.01
C ILE A 791 -51.21 -50.11 -112.44
N ARG A 792 -52.07 -50.43 -113.43
CA ARG A 792 -51.92 -50.04 -114.84
C ARG A 792 -53.21 -50.13 -115.63
#